data_AF-A0A3D8H7Y2-F1
#
_entry.id   AF-A0A3D8H7Y2-F1
#
_cell.length_a   1.000
_cell.length_b   1.000
_cell.length_c   1.000
_cell.angle_alpha   90.00
_cell.angle_beta   90.00
_cell.angle_gamma   90.00
#
_symmetry.space_group_name_H-M   'P 1'
#
loop_
_entity.id
_entity.type
_entity.pdbx_description
1 polymer ?
#
loop_
_entity_poly.entity_id
_entity_poly.type
_entity_poly.pdbx_seq_one_letter_code
_entity_poly.pdbx_strand_id
1 'polypeptide(L)'
;MLLTTKFLRPTSDSRAVKRERLSALLESKAPKRLNLVIAPAGFGKTTLVAQWCSRVSSPTAWLSLDEHDDEPRRFWQYLIGAFEQAGLTGASDLRKQLAHHSDDTFTEAITGLINTLAHDDSPWSLVLDDFHFIGNPAIHRQFAYFIDYLPPGVLITLASRTEPPLPLARWRVRRWIQDIHPGLLAFSEDECRQFFHDTMGLDIADEDVHAIYRKTEGWVAAMQLSALSGKDASTSGNQINLDERHISDYVLSEVLEQQPRELSDFLLETACCPRLCASLCDSIRGSDNSQELLEKLLSQNLFLIPLDTRNEWFRYHDLFRDALQLRVSHQDPDSAARLWHRTVDWLLAHGHVQEAIAQIVRQEDWSRLARVLAEHGNNLIHGGYHLPVLDWIDALPQDLVIDNPQLQMLRIWGLFFANRMDSLEPLLSSLEDLLDRQVADSHPDAEGALGLQSEISLMRSYLARTRSDDKSAADLTRQVLREIDHTRIPLKSVTYYGLGLDYYGKGELTEAEDALQSAVRYGQVEHKPSTVLSSGGLLAWIQYNRGDIDLALETCTEIRQWVDKHYADPTQPRLISCWQNSTLCEIHRERNHPQLAATHLKPLLEHVERGTEPGQHVIIQYVRGHLAFSEGRLQDAIDALEDASQTARKRREQIVFEPPASTALLARCYLASGHPEKARACLDSRADTEFTNPLHLEQSRISEARVLVALDRPERAQEILSALLQPAERNAHNRHLVEILLVYGEALAKQERTGESEQMLTRAIELASEAGFLRLFAEESPDLRALLLGLPALDEPGSWNASVRKMLLDQRQSGEGQPEAKPSAISGERGRTTLNAETLPEPLSQRELEVLALIHAGHANKEIAAKMDVAPATVKAHIRNLYGKLGVGRRTEALARARELGLLQG
;
A
#
# COMPACT_ATOMS: atom_id res chain seq x y z
N MET A 1 57.62 20.37 -7.76
CA MET A 1 57.46 19.56 -8.99
C MET A 1 56.16 18.80 -8.82
N LEU A 2 55.23 18.87 -9.78
CA LEU A 2 53.93 18.21 -9.66
C LEU A 2 53.99 16.82 -10.28
N LEU A 3 53.30 15.85 -9.66
CA LEU A 3 53.21 14.50 -10.17
C LEU A 3 52.22 14.45 -11.34
N THR A 4 52.76 14.36 -12.56
CA THR A 4 51.97 14.42 -13.82
C THR A 4 50.93 13.31 -13.95
N THR A 5 51.13 12.16 -13.32
CA THR A 5 50.16 11.05 -13.35
C THR A 5 48.83 11.39 -12.67
N LYS A 6 48.80 12.35 -11.74
CA LYS A 6 47.55 12.83 -11.12
C LYS A 6 46.63 13.58 -12.09
N PHE A 7 47.18 14.07 -13.21
CA PHE A 7 46.43 14.74 -14.26
C PHE A 7 45.92 13.80 -15.34
N LEU A 8 46.35 12.53 -15.31
CA LEU A 8 45.94 11.55 -16.29
C LEU A 8 44.58 10.99 -15.92
N ARG A 9 43.61 11.26 -16.78
CA ARG A 9 42.32 10.57 -16.74
C ARG A 9 42.54 9.06 -16.86
N PRO A 10 41.92 8.23 -16.00
CA PRO A 10 41.96 6.78 -16.13
C PRO A 10 41.43 6.32 -17.48
N THR A 11 42.13 5.37 -18.11
CA THR A 11 41.67 4.76 -19.36
C THR A 11 40.36 4.00 -19.12
N SER A 12 39.30 4.38 -19.82
CA SER A 12 38.03 3.65 -19.78
C SER A 12 38.24 2.26 -20.39
N ASP A 13 37.92 1.19 -19.66
CA ASP A 13 37.81 -0.15 -20.26
C ASP A 13 36.67 -0.12 -21.29
N SER A 14 36.96 -0.51 -22.53
CA SER A 14 35.97 -0.56 -23.61
C SER A 14 34.85 -1.57 -23.35
N ARG A 15 35.10 -2.53 -22.46
CA ARG A 15 34.14 -3.55 -22.02
C ARG A 15 33.30 -3.12 -20.82
N ALA A 16 33.61 -1.97 -20.19
CA ALA A 16 32.82 -1.47 -19.08
C ALA A 16 31.40 -1.10 -19.56
N VAL A 17 30.40 -1.45 -18.76
CA VAL A 17 28.99 -1.14 -19.04
C VAL A 17 28.80 0.36 -19.29
N LYS A 18 28.14 0.70 -20.39
CA LYS A 18 27.89 2.09 -20.77
C LYS A 18 26.66 2.63 -20.06
N ARG A 19 26.86 3.56 -19.14
CA ARG A 19 25.78 4.11 -18.31
C ARG A 19 25.16 5.36 -18.93
N GLU A 20 24.46 5.18 -20.04
CA GLU A 20 23.83 6.27 -20.83
C GLU A 20 22.93 7.16 -19.96
N ARG A 21 22.09 6.56 -19.11
CA ARG A 21 21.19 7.27 -18.19
C ARG A 21 21.93 8.25 -17.27
N LEU A 22 23.05 7.81 -16.69
CA LEU A 22 23.83 8.65 -15.76
C LEU A 22 24.71 9.66 -16.49
N SER A 23 25.25 9.30 -17.64
CA SER A 23 26.01 10.21 -18.49
C SER A 23 25.14 11.39 -18.94
N ALA A 24 23.89 11.12 -19.33
CA ALA A 24 22.92 12.15 -19.70
C ALA A 24 22.56 13.09 -18.52
N LEU A 25 22.59 12.60 -17.28
CA LEU A 25 22.39 13.45 -16.09
C LEU A 25 23.57 14.41 -15.89
N LEU A 26 24.80 13.94 -16.12
CA LEU A 26 26.02 14.76 -16.03
C LEU A 26 26.13 15.81 -17.14
N GLU A 27 25.48 15.58 -18.30
CA GLU A 27 25.46 16.47 -19.48
C GLU A 27 24.35 17.57 -19.44
N SER A 28 23.75 17.84 -18.29
CA SER A 28 22.55 18.70 -18.13
C SER A 28 22.48 19.96 -19.03
N LYS A 29 21.33 20.19 -19.67
CA LYS A 29 21.03 21.36 -20.54
C LYS A 29 20.73 22.67 -19.79
N ALA A 30 20.69 22.65 -18.46
CA ALA A 30 20.45 23.81 -17.60
C ALA A 30 21.79 24.43 -17.15
N PRO A 31 21.83 25.70 -16.68
CA PRO A 31 23.08 26.33 -16.21
C PRO A 31 23.54 25.74 -14.86
N LYS A 32 24.03 24.50 -14.90
CA LYS A 32 24.69 23.80 -13.78
C LYS A 32 26.13 24.27 -13.65
N ARG A 33 26.66 24.24 -12.43
CA ARG A 33 28.08 24.55 -12.13
C ARG A 33 28.81 23.38 -11.47
N LEU A 34 28.06 22.47 -10.84
CA LEU A 34 28.61 21.39 -10.05
C LEU A 34 27.83 20.09 -10.28
N ASN A 35 28.52 19.07 -10.76
CA ASN A 35 28.11 17.67 -10.69
C ASN A 35 28.71 17.05 -9.42
N LEU A 36 27.87 16.46 -8.58
CA LEU A 36 28.28 15.87 -7.31
C LEU A 36 28.01 14.37 -7.34
N VAL A 37 29.07 13.57 -7.49
CA VAL A 37 29.02 12.11 -7.59
C VAL A 37 29.49 11.52 -6.26
N ILE A 38 28.53 11.19 -5.38
CA ILE A 38 28.80 10.67 -4.04
C ILE A 38 28.37 9.21 -3.95
N ALA A 39 29.32 8.35 -3.62
CA ALA A 39 29.06 6.97 -3.24
C ALA A 39 30.26 6.30 -2.56
N PRO A 40 30.04 5.23 -1.78
CA PRO A 40 31.12 4.43 -1.20
C PRO A 40 32.09 3.86 -2.25
N ALA A 41 33.16 3.23 -1.76
CA ALA A 41 34.07 2.48 -2.63
C ALA A 41 33.30 1.39 -3.40
N GLY A 42 33.72 1.10 -4.63
CA GLY A 42 33.14 -0.01 -5.41
C GLY A 42 31.81 0.28 -6.13
N PHE A 43 31.31 1.51 -6.16
CA PHE A 43 30.12 1.91 -6.95
C PHE A 43 30.43 2.45 -8.37
N GLY A 44 31.69 2.42 -8.79
CA GLY A 44 32.09 2.82 -10.15
C GLY A 44 32.08 4.34 -10.43
N LYS A 45 32.26 5.19 -9.40
CA LYS A 45 32.30 6.67 -9.53
C LYS A 45 33.30 7.13 -10.60
N THR A 46 34.57 6.78 -10.42
CA THR A 46 35.66 7.13 -11.34
C THR A 46 35.40 6.62 -12.75
N THR A 47 34.87 5.39 -12.88
CA THR A 47 34.50 4.81 -14.18
C THR A 47 33.40 5.61 -14.87
N LEU A 48 32.33 5.99 -14.15
CA LEU A 48 31.25 6.81 -14.70
C LEU A 48 31.77 8.17 -15.17
N VAL A 49 32.54 8.87 -14.32
CA VAL A 49 33.06 10.20 -14.65
C VAL A 49 34.05 10.12 -15.81
N ALA A 50 34.92 9.11 -15.83
CA ALA A 50 35.79 8.84 -16.96
C ALA A 50 34.99 8.54 -18.23
N GLN A 51 33.92 7.73 -18.20
CA GLN A 51 33.07 7.50 -19.38
C GLN A 51 32.42 8.79 -19.87
N TRP A 52 31.85 9.60 -18.98
CA TRP A 52 31.24 10.89 -19.34
C TRP A 52 32.23 11.83 -20.02
N CYS A 53 33.46 11.96 -19.49
CA CYS A 53 34.50 12.77 -20.10
C CYS A 53 34.90 12.31 -21.53
N SER A 54 34.56 11.11 -21.99
CA SER A 54 34.78 10.71 -23.40
C SER A 54 33.79 11.33 -24.37
N ARG A 55 32.65 11.80 -23.87
CA ARG A 55 31.51 12.29 -24.66
C ARG A 55 31.46 13.80 -24.72
N VAL A 56 31.99 14.44 -23.68
CA VAL A 56 32.11 15.89 -23.58
C VAL A 56 33.15 16.38 -24.57
N SER A 57 32.78 17.37 -25.38
CA SER A 57 33.65 18.01 -26.37
C SER A 57 34.46 19.19 -25.82
N SER A 58 34.15 19.67 -24.60
CA SER A 58 34.94 20.70 -23.94
C SER A 58 36.28 20.18 -23.42
N PRO A 59 37.34 21.02 -23.43
CA PRO A 59 38.57 20.77 -22.70
C PRO A 59 38.29 20.31 -21.26
N THR A 60 38.90 19.19 -20.89
CA THR A 60 38.67 18.55 -19.58
C THR A 60 39.97 18.49 -18.80
N ALA A 61 40.02 19.22 -17.68
CA ALA A 61 41.07 19.11 -16.68
C ALA A 61 40.71 18.00 -15.69
N TRP A 62 41.63 17.07 -15.44
CA TRP A 62 41.46 15.99 -14.48
C TRP A 62 42.46 16.14 -13.34
N LEU A 63 42.01 15.93 -12.10
CA LEU A 63 42.88 15.85 -10.93
C LEU A 63 42.39 14.75 -9.98
N SER A 64 43.22 13.73 -9.79
CA SER A 64 43.04 12.73 -8.73
C SER A 64 43.74 13.17 -7.45
N LEU A 65 42.99 13.23 -6.34
CA LEU A 65 43.45 13.71 -5.05
C LEU A 65 43.88 12.56 -4.12
N ASP A 66 44.83 12.82 -3.23
CA ASP A 66 45.20 11.93 -2.13
C ASP A 66 45.35 12.70 -0.80
N GLU A 67 45.60 11.98 0.30
CA GLU A 67 45.74 12.55 1.65
C GLU A 67 46.77 13.69 1.76
N HIS A 68 47.78 13.71 0.89
CA HIS A 68 48.84 14.73 0.94
C HIS A 68 48.43 16.04 0.26
N ASP A 69 47.29 16.07 -0.44
CA ASP A 69 46.79 17.25 -1.13
C ASP A 69 45.88 18.11 -0.24
N ASP A 70 45.64 17.73 1.03
CA ASP A 70 44.89 18.49 2.04
C ASP A 70 45.64 19.72 2.61
N GLU A 71 46.45 20.35 1.76
CA GLU A 71 47.29 21.51 2.08
C GLU A 71 47.01 22.61 1.05
N PRO A 72 46.56 23.83 1.46
CA PRO A 72 45.99 24.81 0.54
C PRO A 72 46.88 25.18 -0.64
N ARG A 73 48.18 25.36 -0.42
CA ARG A 73 49.11 25.74 -1.50
C ARG A 73 49.20 24.62 -2.52
N ARG A 74 49.46 23.40 -2.05
CA ARG A 74 49.58 22.21 -2.91
C ARG A 74 48.29 21.92 -3.66
N PHE A 75 47.14 21.99 -3.01
CA PHE A 75 45.83 21.81 -3.64
C PHE A 75 45.67 22.73 -4.85
N TRP A 76 45.87 24.04 -4.66
CA TRP A 76 45.73 25.02 -5.75
C TRP A 76 46.81 24.90 -6.82
N GLN A 77 48.04 24.49 -6.47
CA GLN A 77 49.07 24.18 -7.47
C GLN A 77 48.67 23.02 -8.37
N TYR A 78 48.11 21.95 -7.80
CA TYR A 78 47.62 20.81 -8.57
C TYR A 78 46.38 21.16 -9.39
N LEU A 79 45.44 21.93 -8.84
CA LEU A 79 44.24 22.36 -9.56
C LEU A 79 44.59 23.25 -10.76
N ILE A 80 45.44 24.26 -10.58
CA ILE A 80 45.92 25.11 -11.69
C ILE A 80 46.75 24.28 -12.67
N GLY A 81 47.59 23.36 -12.16
CA GLY A 81 48.37 22.44 -12.98
C GLY A 81 47.53 21.52 -13.86
N ALA A 82 46.35 21.10 -13.39
CA ALA A 82 45.41 20.31 -14.18
C ALA A 82 44.86 21.08 -15.38
N PHE A 83 44.53 22.38 -15.20
CA PHE A 83 44.14 23.26 -16.30
C PHE A 83 45.30 23.54 -17.26
N GLU A 84 46.52 23.78 -16.74
CA GLU A 84 47.73 23.96 -17.56
C GLU A 84 47.98 22.73 -18.46
N GLN A 85 47.90 21.53 -17.88
CA GLN A 85 48.09 20.27 -18.60
C GLN A 85 47.00 20.02 -19.65
N ALA A 86 45.78 20.48 -19.40
CA ALA A 86 44.65 20.40 -20.33
C ALA A 86 44.67 21.49 -21.42
N GLY A 87 45.64 22.41 -21.39
CA GLY A 87 45.88 23.40 -22.44
C GLY A 87 45.34 24.81 -22.17
N LEU A 88 45.00 25.16 -20.92
CA LEU A 88 44.56 26.52 -20.59
C LEU A 88 45.73 27.51 -20.71
N THR A 89 45.59 28.46 -21.64
CA THR A 89 46.61 29.48 -21.90
C THR A 89 46.74 30.43 -20.70
N GLY A 90 47.96 30.66 -20.19
CA GLY A 90 48.22 31.55 -19.05
C GLY A 90 48.20 30.88 -17.66
N ALA A 91 47.78 29.61 -17.56
CA ALA A 91 47.76 28.87 -16.29
C ALA A 91 49.17 28.65 -15.69
N SER A 92 50.20 28.54 -16.54
CA SER A 92 51.59 28.34 -16.10
C SER A 92 52.14 29.53 -15.30
N ASP A 93 51.71 30.75 -15.63
CA ASP A 93 52.19 31.96 -14.96
C ASP A 93 51.50 32.17 -13.62
N LEU A 94 50.20 31.85 -13.55
CA LEU A 94 49.45 31.79 -12.28
C LEU A 94 50.05 30.76 -11.31
N ARG A 95 50.43 29.57 -11.81
CA ARG A 95 51.06 28.54 -10.97
C ARG A 95 52.43 28.99 -10.43
N LYS A 96 53.24 29.69 -11.24
CA LYS A 96 54.53 30.24 -10.80
C LYS A 96 54.33 31.35 -9.75
N GLN A 97 53.33 32.21 -9.93
CA GLN A 97 52.98 33.23 -8.94
C GLN A 97 52.59 32.58 -7.60
N LEU A 98 51.75 31.56 -7.63
CA LEU A 98 51.32 30.82 -6.43
C LEU A 98 52.46 30.04 -5.74
N ALA A 99 53.56 29.74 -6.45
CA ALA A 99 54.75 29.14 -5.86
C ALA A 99 55.64 30.14 -5.10
N HIS A 100 55.51 31.44 -5.35
CA HIS A 100 56.43 32.48 -4.86
C HIS A 100 55.82 33.46 -3.84
N HIS A 101 54.52 33.42 -3.56
CA HIS A 101 53.86 34.30 -2.58
C HIS A 101 53.57 33.66 -1.21
N SER A 102 53.33 34.49 -0.19
CA SER A 102 52.91 34.12 1.18
C SER A 102 51.41 33.80 1.27
N ASP A 103 51.01 33.07 2.30
CA ASP A 103 49.67 32.44 2.42
C ASP A 103 48.46 33.41 2.36
N ASP A 104 48.65 34.71 2.54
CA ASP A 104 47.58 35.73 2.46
C ASP A 104 47.12 36.09 1.02
N THR A 105 47.76 35.56 -0.02
CA THR A 105 47.51 35.92 -1.44
C THR A 105 46.76 34.85 -2.27
N PHE A 106 46.29 33.75 -1.66
CA PHE A 106 45.60 32.69 -2.40
C PHE A 106 44.34 33.17 -3.13
N THR A 107 43.59 34.12 -2.56
CA THR A 107 42.40 34.68 -3.19
C THR A 107 42.71 35.42 -4.49
N GLU A 108 43.87 36.09 -4.58
CA GLU A 108 44.29 36.78 -5.81
C GLU A 108 44.59 35.76 -6.92
N ALA A 109 45.27 34.66 -6.59
CA ALA A 109 45.54 33.59 -7.55
C ALA A 109 44.27 32.86 -8.02
N ILE A 110 43.31 32.61 -7.12
CA ILE A 110 42.01 32.03 -7.47
C ILE A 110 41.23 33.00 -8.37
N THR A 111 41.24 34.29 -8.04
CA THR A 111 40.64 35.34 -8.88
C THR A 111 41.31 35.41 -10.25
N GLY A 112 42.65 35.29 -10.30
CA GLY A 112 43.41 35.20 -11.54
C GLY A 112 43.01 34.00 -12.40
N LEU A 113 42.80 32.84 -11.79
CA LEU A 113 42.29 31.64 -12.49
C LEU A 113 40.88 31.87 -13.02
N ILE A 114 39.96 32.42 -12.23
CA ILE A 114 38.59 32.75 -12.65
C ILE A 114 38.61 33.70 -13.85
N ASN A 115 39.42 34.75 -13.78
CA ASN A 115 39.57 35.70 -14.88
C ASN A 115 40.15 35.01 -16.11
N THR A 116 41.16 34.16 -15.97
CA THR A 116 41.75 33.42 -17.10
C THR A 116 40.72 32.53 -17.78
N LEU A 117 39.93 31.78 -17.01
CA LEU A 117 38.82 30.98 -17.53
C LEU A 117 37.74 31.83 -18.22
N ALA A 118 37.47 33.03 -17.71
CA ALA A 118 36.50 33.94 -18.30
C ALA A 118 36.99 34.59 -19.61
N HIS A 119 38.31 34.79 -19.78
CA HIS A 119 38.89 35.38 -21.00
C HIS A 119 39.12 34.36 -22.12
N ASP A 120 39.20 33.07 -21.80
CA ASP A 120 39.41 31.98 -22.76
C ASP A 120 38.15 31.68 -23.61
N ASP A 121 36.98 32.20 -23.19
CA ASP A 121 35.65 32.08 -23.83
C ASP A 121 35.21 30.64 -24.22
N SER A 122 35.96 29.62 -23.80
CA SER A 122 35.70 28.21 -24.08
C SER A 122 34.96 27.54 -22.92
N PRO A 123 34.04 26.60 -23.18
CA PRO A 123 33.47 25.78 -22.12
C PRO A 123 34.57 24.89 -21.53
N TRP A 124 34.62 24.75 -20.20
CA TRP A 124 35.62 23.94 -19.50
C TRP A 124 34.96 22.93 -18.57
N SER A 125 35.54 21.73 -18.50
CA SER A 125 35.16 20.73 -17.49
C SER A 125 36.34 20.47 -16.56
N LEU A 126 36.13 20.55 -15.25
CA LEU A 126 37.11 20.16 -14.24
C LEU A 126 36.59 18.95 -13.47
N VAL A 127 37.37 17.87 -13.43
CA VAL A 127 37.09 16.70 -12.61
C VAL A 127 38.05 16.67 -11.42
N LEU A 128 37.50 16.64 -10.21
CA LEU A 128 38.24 16.31 -9.00
C LEU A 128 37.79 14.93 -8.52
N ASP A 129 38.67 13.94 -8.66
CA ASP A 129 38.43 12.58 -8.18
C ASP A 129 39.00 12.41 -6.78
N ASP A 130 38.32 11.60 -5.96
CA ASP A 130 38.64 11.33 -4.57
C ASP A 130 38.68 12.57 -3.64
N PHE A 131 37.73 13.50 -3.80
CA PHE A 131 37.65 14.74 -3.00
C PHE A 131 37.49 14.53 -1.48
N HIS A 132 37.07 13.33 -1.04
CA HIS A 132 36.96 12.97 0.38
C HIS A 132 38.28 13.08 1.17
N PHE A 133 39.44 13.09 0.51
CA PHE A 133 40.73 13.35 1.15
C PHE A 133 40.93 14.81 1.59
N ILE A 134 40.11 15.74 1.10
CA ILE A 134 40.23 17.17 1.40
C ILE A 134 39.35 17.52 2.61
N GLY A 135 39.96 17.62 3.78
CA GLY A 135 39.33 17.99 5.05
C GLY A 135 39.58 19.44 5.49
N ASN A 136 40.52 20.15 4.87
CA ASN A 136 40.98 21.45 5.32
C ASN A 136 39.94 22.57 5.10
N PRO A 137 39.45 23.23 6.18
CA PRO A 137 38.42 24.26 6.07
C PRO A 137 38.83 25.49 5.24
N ALA A 138 40.14 25.78 5.14
CA ALA A 138 40.62 26.85 4.29
C ALA A 138 40.40 26.53 2.80
N ILE A 139 40.69 25.30 2.39
CA ILE A 139 40.45 24.82 1.02
C ILE A 139 38.96 24.88 0.70
N HIS A 140 38.08 24.41 1.59
CA HIS A 140 36.64 24.44 1.34
C HIS A 140 36.09 25.85 1.17
N ARG A 141 36.53 26.81 2.00
CA ARG A 141 36.13 28.23 1.85
C ARG A 141 36.61 28.83 0.53
N GLN A 142 37.86 28.58 0.16
CA GLN A 142 38.46 29.05 -1.09
C GLN A 142 37.78 28.41 -2.32
N PHE A 143 37.48 27.12 -2.25
CA PHE A 143 36.83 26.37 -3.32
C PHE A 143 35.35 26.78 -3.48
N ALA A 144 34.67 27.10 -2.37
CA ALA A 144 33.34 27.68 -2.42
C ALA A 144 33.33 29.06 -3.09
N TYR A 145 34.32 29.91 -2.79
CA TYR A 145 34.53 31.18 -3.50
C TYR A 145 34.75 30.94 -4.99
N PHE A 146 35.60 29.99 -5.37
CA PHE A 146 35.83 29.62 -6.76
C PHE A 146 34.53 29.24 -7.49
N ILE A 147 33.71 28.34 -6.93
CA ILE A 147 32.42 27.91 -7.51
C ILE A 147 31.42 29.07 -7.64
N ASP A 148 31.35 29.95 -6.64
CA ASP A 148 30.42 31.08 -6.63
C ASP A 148 30.70 32.08 -7.77
N TYR A 149 31.95 32.19 -8.20
CA TYR A 149 32.40 33.13 -9.24
C TYR A 149 32.80 32.47 -10.57
N LEU A 150 32.56 31.17 -10.76
CA LEU A 150 32.81 30.50 -12.05
C LEU A 150 32.11 31.20 -13.21
N PRO A 151 32.81 31.43 -14.35
CA PRO A 151 32.18 31.96 -15.54
C PRO A 151 31.20 30.94 -16.15
N PRO A 152 30.21 31.40 -16.96
CA PRO A 152 29.31 30.50 -17.67
C PRO A 152 30.07 29.53 -18.57
N GLY A 153 29.65 28.26 -18.60
CA GLY A 153 30.30 27.23 -19.41
C GLY A 153 31.40 26.44 -18.70
N VAL A 154 31.76 26.80 -17.46
CA VAL A 154 32.64 25.99 -16.62
C VAL A 154 31.82 25.06 -15.73
N LEU A 155 32.05 23.75 -15.86
CA LEU A 155 31.40 22.71 -15.08
C LEU A 155 32.42 21.95 -14.24
N ILE A 156 32.19 21.90 -12.92
CA ILE A 156 33.00 21.09 -12.02
C ILE A 156 32.29 19.77 -11.74
N THR A 157 33.02 18.66 -11.78
CA THR A 157 32.56 17.35 -11.34
C THR A 157 33.39 16.89 -10.15
N LEU A 158 32.74 16.71 -9.01
CA LEU A 158 33.35 16.17 -7.80
C LEU A 158 32.95 14.71 -7.63
N ALA A 159 33.93 13.81 -7.57
CA ALA A 159 33.71 12.43 -7.14
C ALA A 159 34.24 12.28 -5.70
N SER A 160 33.37 11.79 -4.81
CA SER A 160 33.69 11.67 -3.38
C SER A 160 33.00 10.46 -2.75
N ARG A 161 33.53 9.96 -1.62
CA ARG A 161 32.89 8.91 -0.82
C ARG A 161 31.77 9.46 0.06
N THR A 162 31.96 10.66 0.56
CA THR A 162 31.06 11.38 1.47
C THR A 162 30.72 12.74 0.90
N GLU A 163 29.64 13.34 1.40
CA GLU A 163 29.28 14.70 1.05
C GLU A 163 30.34 15.67 1.57
N PRO A 164 31.02 16.45 0.71
CA PRO A 164 32.05 17.37 1.17
C PRO A 164 31.42 18.54 1.95
N PRO A 165 32.11 19.10 2.95
CA PRO A 165 31.62 20.22 3.77
C PRO A 165 31.67 21.56 3.02
N LEU A 166 30.94 21.61 1.90
CA LEU A 166 30.74 22.77 1.04
C LEU A 166 29.32 23.32 1.25
N PRO A 167 29.02 24.57 0.82
CA PRO A 167 27.68 25.16 0.96
C PRO A 167 26.68 24.57 -0.07
N LEU A 168 26.52 23.25 -0.08
CA LEU A 168 25.74 22.47 -1.04
C LEU A 168 24.25 22.79 -0.95
N ALA A 169 23.68 22.92 0.25
CA ALA A 169 22.28 23.30 0.43
C ALA A 169 21.94 24.62 -0.29
N ARG A 170 22.82 25.63 -0.17
CA ARG A 170 22.69 26.92 -0.86
C ARG A 170 22.72 26.75 -2.39
N TRP A 171 23.62 25.91 -2.90
CA TRP A 171 23.74 25.66 -4.33
C TRP A 171 22.61 24.77 -4.89
N ARG A 172 22.03 23.86 -4.09
CA ARG A 172 20.81 23.09 -4.42
C ARG A 172 19.60 24.01 -4.62
N VAL A 173 19.40 24.99 -3.72
CA VAL A 173 18.33 26.02 -3.86
C VAL A 173 18.52 26.84 -5.15
N ARG A 174 19.76 27.20 -5.48
CA ARG A 174 20.10 27.89 -6.75
C ARG A 174 20.03 26.98 -7.98
N ARG A 175 19.73 25.69 -7.80
CA ARG A 175 19.72 24.64 -8.84
C ARG A 175 21.05 24.48 -9.58
N TRP A 176 22.17 24.85 -8.96
CA TRP A 176 23.52 24.75 -9.55
C TRP A 176 24.09 23.33 -9.51
N ILE A 177 23.57 22.49 -8.61
CA ILE A 177 24.05 21.12 -8.37
C ILE A 177 23.24 20.10 -9.17
N GLN A 178 23.92 19.12 -9.74
CA GLN A 178 23.35 17.84 -10.11
C GLN A 178 23.91 16.75 -9.18
N ASP A 179 23.05 16.19 -8.33
CA ASP A 179 23.43 15.13 -7.41
C ASP A 179 23.33 13.74 -8.07
N ILE A 180 24.34 12.90 -7.85
CA ILE A 180 24.35 11.47 -8.15
C ILE A 180 24.72 10.73 -6.86
N HIS A 181 23.74 10.04 -6.28
CA HIS A 181 23.84 9.31 -5.02
C HIS A 181 24.05 7.79 -5.26
N PRO A 182 24.40 7.00 -4.22
CA PRO A 182 24.69 5.57 -4.37
C PRO A 182 23.58 4.79 -5.08
N GLY A 183 22.31 5.06 -4.75
CA GLY A 183 21.17 4.38 -5.39
C GLY A 183 21.03 4.64 -6.90
N LEU A 184 21.50 5.78 -7.39
CA LEU A 184 21.55 6.04 -8.84
C LEU A 184 22.75 5.32 -9.49
N LEU A 185 23.83 5.14 -8.73
CA LEU A 185 25.05 4.45 -9.15
C LEU A 185 24.99 2.92 -9.01
N ALA A 186 24.06 2.36 -8.24
CA ALA A 186 23.78 0.94 -8.30
C ALA A 186 23.42 0.54 -9.74
N PHE A 187 23.89 -0.62 -10.19
CA PHE A 187 23.46 -1.15 -11.47
C PHE A 187 21.97 -1.48 -11.42
N SER A 188 21.25 -1.10 -12.46
CA SER A 188 19.96 -1.72 -12.76
C SER A 188 20.16 -3.19 -13.15
N GLU A 189 19.08 -3.96 -13.12
CA GLU A 189 19.12 -5.37 -13.52
C GLU A 189 19.64 -5.56 -14.96
N ASP A 190 19.30 -4.64 -15.88
CA ASP A 190 19.83 -4.64 -17.25
C ASP A 190 21.33 -4.30 -17.32
N GLU A 191 21.78 -3.33 -16.51
CA GLU A 191 23.20 -3.03 -16.38
C GLU A 191 23.98 -4.21 -15.77
N CYS A 192 23.38 -4.97 -14.83
CA CYS A 192 23.96 -6.21 -14.29
C CYS A 192 24.12 -7.27 -15.38
N ARG A 193 23.11 -7.45 -16.23
CA ARG A 193 23.15 -8.39 -17.36
C ARG A 193 24.28 -8.03 -18.33
N GLN A 194 24.36 -6.75 -18.71
CA GLN A 194 25.42 -6.24 -19.59
C GLN A 194 26.80 -6.38 -18.95
N PHE A 195 26.92 -6.16 -17.64
CA PHE A 195 28.18 -6.30 -16.94
C PHE A 195 28.74 -7.72 -17.05
N PHE A 196 27.91 -8.73 -16.80
CA PHE A 196 28.36 -10.11 -16.90
C PHE A 196 28.73 -10.51 -18.32
N HIS A 197 27.89 -10.17 -19.29
CA HIS A 197 28.13 -10.51 -20.70
C HIS A 197 29.32 -9.73 -21.28
N ASP A 198 29.28 -8.40 -21.25
CA ASP A 198 30.24 -7.53 -21.94
C ASP A 198 31.54 -7.35 -21.16
N THR A 199 31.48 -7.14 -19.84
CA THR A 199 32.65 -6.87 -19.01
C THR A 199 33.36 -8.15 -18.57
N MET A 200 32.60 -9.14 -18.09
CA MET A 200 33.17 -10.37 -17.52
C MET A 200 33.32 -11.50 -18.53
N GLY A 201 32.60 -11.44 -19.66
CA GLY A 201 32.60 -12.49 -20.68
C GLY A 201 31.88 -13.76 -20.22
N LEU A 202 30.83 -13.61 -19.41
CA LEU A 202 30.07 -14.71 -18.81
C LEU A 202 28.63 -14.69 -19.35
N ASP A 203 28.20 -15.81 -19.94
CA ASP A 203 26.81 -16.03 -20.35
C ASP A 203 26.03 -16.71 -19.21
N ILE A 204 25.23 -15.91 -18.50
CA ILE A 204 24.45 -16.32 -17.33
C ILE A 204 22.96 -16.30 -17.68
N ALA A 205 22.18 -17.24 -17.14
CA ALA A 205 20.73 -17.26 -17.31
C ALA A 205 20.05 -16.07 -16.61
N ASP A 206 18.93 -15.59 -17.15
CA ASP A 206 18.20 -14.45 -16.59
C ASP A 206 17.75 -14.66 -15.13
N GLU A 207 17.41 -15.89 -14.75
CA GLU A 207 17.04 -16.25 -13.37
C GLU A 207 18.21 -16.05 -12.38
N ASP A 208 19.43 -16.43 -12.81
CA ASP A 208 20.64 -16.25 -12.01
C ASP A 208 21.04 -14.78 -11.93
N VAL A 209 20.90 -14.01 -13.03
CA VAL A 209 21.11 -12.55 -13.00
C VAL A 209 20.14 -11.88 -12.03
N HIS A 210 18.87 -12.29 -12.02
CA HIS A 210 17.86 -11.78 -11.09
C HIS A 210 18.22 -12.11 -9.63
N ALA A 211 18.64 -13.35 -9.36
CA ALA A 211 19.05 -13.78 -8.03
C ALA A 211 20.28 -13.01 -7.52
N ILE A 212 21.30 -12.85 -8.37
CA ILE A 212 22.50 -12.08 -8.04
C ILE A 212 22.15 -10.60 -7.84
N TYR A 213 21.30 -10.01 -8.70
CA TYR A 213 20.87 -8.63 -8.56
C TYR A 213 20.12 -8.39 -7.25
N ARG A 214 19.18 -9.28 -6.87
CA ARG A 214 18.48 -9.18 -5.57
C ARG A 214 19.45 -9.23 -4.40
N LYS A 215 20.48 -10.06 -4.47
CA LYS A 215 21.45 -10.22 -3.39
C LYS A 215 22.44 -9.07 -3.32
N THR A 216 22.87 -8.54 -4.46
CA THR A 216 23.88 -7.47 -4.54
C THR A 216 23.30 -6.06 -4.52
N GLU A 217 21.98 -5.93 -4.69
CA GLU A 217 21.27 -4.66 -4.92
C GLU A 217 21.96 -3.78 -6.00
N GLY A 218 22.64 -4.40 -6.97
CA GLY A 218 23.37 -3.69 -8.04
C GLY A 218 24.72 -3.10 -7.63
N TRP A 219 25.30 -3.51 -6.49
CA TRP A 219 26.63 -3.05 -6.07
C TRP A 219 27.74 -3.62 -6.97
N VAL A 220 28.37 -2.74 -7.78
CA VAL A 220 29.32 -3.11 -8.85
C VAL A 220 30.50 -3.95 -8.33
N ALA A 221 31.06 -3.63 -7.16
CA ALA A 221 32.17 -4.41 -6.60
C ALA A 221 31.74 -5.82 -6.16
N ALA A 222 30.58 -6.00 -5.51
CA ALA A 222 30.08 -7.34 -5.20
C ALA A 222 29.78 -8.15 -6.46
N MET A 223 29.25 -7.51 -7.50
CA MET A 223 29.03 -8.14 -8.81
C MET A 223 30.36 -8.59 -9.44
N GLN A 224 31.39 -7.75 -9.38
CA GLN A 224 32.72 -8.07 -9.88
C GLN A 224 33.36 -9.23 -9.11
N LEU A 225 33.28 -9.21 -7.78
CA LEU A 225 33.81 -10.29 -6.94
C LEU A 225 33.07 -11.62 -7.20
N SER A 226 31.75 -11.58 -7.36
CA SER A 226 30.94 -12.77 -7.71
C SER A 226 31.38 -13.38 -9.04
N ALA A 227 31.67 -12.54 -10.05
CA ALA A 227 32.14 -13.00 -11.36
C ALA A 227 33.55 -13.62 -11.32
N LEU A 228 34.42 -13.10 -10.44
CA LEU A 228 35.80 -13.58 -10.31
C LEU A 228 35.86 -14.93 -9.61
N SER A 229 35.06 -15.15 -8.56
CA SER A 229 34.97 -16.44 -7.85
C SER A 229 34.50 -17.59 -8.76
N GLY A 230 33.62 -17.30 -9.74
CA GLY A 230 33.13 -18.28 -10.69
C GLY A 230 34.17 -18.76 -11.72
N LYS A 231 35.28 -18.03 -11.93
CA LYS A 231 36.31 -18.39 -12.93
C LYS A 231 37.27 -19.48 -12.44
N ASP A 232 37.41 -19.66 -11.13
CA ASP A 232 38.29 -20.68 -10.54
C ASP A 232 37.62 -22.07 -10.44
N ALA A 233 36.29 -22.15 -10.58
CA ALA A 233 35.54 -23.42 -10.64
C ALA A 233 35.62 -24.05 -12.04
N SER A 234 36.83 -24.46 -12.44
CA SER A 234 37.07 -25.19 -13.68
C SER A 234 36.56 -26.64 -13.57
N THR A 235 35.24 -26.88 -13.58
CA THR A 235 34.60 -28.09 -14.13
C THR A 235 33.07 -28.04 -13.98
N SER A 236 32.38 -28.03 -15.13
CA SER A 236 31.01 -28.52 -15.33
C SER A 236 29.87 -27.79 -14.60
N GLY A 237 29.44 -26.67 -15.19
CA GLY A 237 28.15 -26.01 -14.94
C GLY A 237 28.31 -24.50 -14.85
N ASN A 238 27.63 -23.73 -15.72
CA ASN A 238 27.57 -22.26 -15.72
C ASN A 238 26.82 -21.69 -14.48
N GLN A 239 26.95 -22.31 -13.30
CA GLN A 239 26.42 -21.76 -12.06
C GLN A 239 27.50 -20.90 -11.41
N ILE A 240 27.38 -19.58 -11.57
CA ILE A 240 28.10 -18.64 -10.72
C ILE A 240 27.48 -18.75 -9.34
N ASN A 241 28.13 -19.52 -8.47
CA ASN A 241 27.79 -19.49 -7.07
C ASN A 241 28.41 -18.22 -6.48
N LEU A 242 27.60 -17.37 -5.84
CA LEU A 242 28.14 -16.26 -5.06
C LEU A 242 28.93 -16.89 -3.90
N ASP A 243 30.25 -17.02 -4.07
CA ASP A 243 31.10 -17.44 -2.97
C ASP A 243 31.17 -16.27 -1.97
N GLU A 244 30.30 -16.34 -0.97
CA GLU A 244 30.09 -15.32 0.06
C GLU A 244 31.39 -14.95 0.76
N ARG A 245 32.38 -15.85 0.75
CA ARG A 245 33.71 -15.62 1.33
C ARG A 245 34.45 -14.47 0.66
N HIS A 246 34.49 -14.39 -0.68
CA HIS A 246 35.24 -13.34 -1.37
C HIS A 246 34.64 -11.95 -1.21
N ILE A 247 33.30 -11.86 -1.16
CA ILE A 247 32.60 -10.60 -0.88
C ILE A 247 32.79 -10.21 0.58
N SER A 248 32.68 -11.19 1.49
CA SER A 248 32.91 -10.99 2.92
C SER A 248 34.35 -10.50 3.18
N ASP A 249 35.36 -11.14 2.60
CA ASP A 249 36.77 -10.75 2.75
C ASP A 249 37.01 -9.32 2.30
N TYR A 250 36.48 -8.92 1.13
CA TYR A 250 36.58 -7.54 0.65
C TYR A 250 35.87 -6.55 1.59
N VAL A 251 34.64 -6.86 2.03
CA VAL A 251 33.91 -6.01 2.97
C VAL A 251 34.69 -5.84 4.27
N LEU A 252 35.27 -6.93 4.78
CA LEU A 252 36.03 -6.91 6.02
C LEU A 252 37.34 -6.11 5.87
N SER A 253 38.11 -6.32 4.80
CA SER A 253 39.42 -5.65 4.63
C SER A 253 39.32 -4.19 4.16
N GLU A 254 38.42 -3.88 3.22
CA GLU A 254 38.36 -2.55 2.60
C GLU A 254 37.38 -1.61 3.29
N VAL A 255 36.40 -2.15 4.04
CA VAL A 255 35.39 -1.34 4.73
C VAL A 255 35.61 -1.39 6.24
N LEU A 256 35.56 -2.58 6.85
CA LEU A 256 35.58 -2.72 8.32
C LEU A 256 36.95 -2.39 8.92
N GLU A 257 38.05 -2.93 8.40
CA GLU A 257 39.40 -2.73 8.93
C GLU A 257 39.90 -1.28 8.83
N GLN A 258 39.30 -0.48 7.94
CA GLN A 258 39.58 0.96 7.81
C GLN A 258 38.82 1.80 8.85
N GLN A 259 37.91 1.22 9.63
CA GLN A 259 37.14 1.97 10.63
C GLN A 259 37.86 2.11 11.97
N PRO A 260 37.63 3.21 12.71
CA PRO A 260 37.98 3.30 14.12
C PRO A 260 37.38 2.14 14.92
N ARG A 261 38.08 1.63 15.94
CA ARG A 261 37.65 0.49 16.76
C ARG A 261 36.22 0.60 17.26
N GLU A 262 35.83 1.77 17.76
CA GLU A 262 34.47 2.04 18.24
C GLU A 262 33.38 1.77 17.19
N LEU A 263 33.61 2.17 15.93
CA LEU A 263 32.66 1.92 14.84
C LEU A 263 32.68 0.46 14.39
N SER A 264 33.87 -0.15 14.34
CA SER A 264 34.00 -1.58 14.02
C SER A 264 33.26 -2.45 15.04
N ASP A 265 33.41 -2.17 16.33
CA ASP A 265 32.74 -2.90 17.41
C ASP A 265 31.22 -2.71 17.31
N PHE A 266 30.75 -1.48 17.09
CA PHE A 266 29.32 -1.20 16.87
C PHE A 266 28.72 -1.99 15.70
N LEU A 267 29.40 -2.00 14.55
CA LEU A 267 28.94 -2.71 13.35
C LEU A 267 28.81 -4.21 13.60
N LEU A 268 29.78 -4.80 14.30
CA LEU A 268 29.78 -6.22 14.65
C LEU A 268 28.69 -6.55 15.69
N GLU A 269 28.58 -5.77 16.76
CA GLU A 269 27.60 -5.97 17.84
C GLU A 269 26.15 -5.89 17.37
N THR A 270 25.88 -5.07 16.35
CA THR A 270 24.53 -4.81 15.84
C THR A 270 24.21 -5.58 14.55
N ALA A 271 25.15 -6.39 14.05
CA ALA A 271 24.96 -7.13 12.80
C ALA A 271 23.79 -8.13 12.85
N CYS A 272 23.44 -8.65 14.03
CA CYS A 272 22.32 -9.58 14.21
C CYS A 272 20.95 -8.92 14.01
N CYS A 273 20.86 -7.58 14.09
CA CYS A 273 19.62 -6.84 13.93
C CYS A 273 19.14 -6.86 12.46
N PRO A 274 17.88 -7.20 12.18
CA PRO A 274 17.30 -7.05 10.83
C PRO A 274 17.13 -5.58 10.44
N ARG A 275 16.71 -4.77 11.42
CA ARG A 275 16.59 -3.31 11.36
C ARG A 275 17.17 -2.72 12.63
N LEU A 276 17.60 -1.47 12.55
CA LEU A 276 18.33 -0.77 13.60
C LEU A 276 17.55 0.48 13.99
N CYS A 277 17.35 0.67 15.29
CA CYS A 277 17.05 1.95 15.89
C CYS A 277 17.96 2.12 17.12
N ALA A 278 18.14 3.34 17.60
CA ALA A 278 19.03 3.59 18.73
C ALA A 278 18.67 2.75 19.97
N SER A 279 17.39 2.69 20.33
CA SER A 279 16.92 1.94 21.51
C SER A 279 17.18 0.43 21.44
N LEU A 280 17.06 -0.18 20.26
CA LEU A 280 17.40 -1.60 20.04
C LEU A 280 18.92 -1.81 20.16
N CYS A 281 19.70 -0.97 19.48
CA CYS A 281 21.17 -1.06 19.51
C CYS A 281 21.71 -0.87 20.94
N ASP A 282 21.22 0.13 21.66
CA ASP A 282 21.57 0.41 23.05
C ASP A 282 21.19 -0.75 23.98
N SER A 283 20.02 -1.35 23.78
CA SER A 283 19.59 -2.52 24.55
C SER A 283 20.42 -3.77 24.28
N ILE A 284 20.97 -3.94 23.07
CA ILE A 284 21.83 -5.07 22.71
C ILE A 284 23.27 -4.84 23.16
N ARG A 285 23.75 -3.60 23.12
CA ARG A 285 25.14 -3.24 23.47
C ARG A 285 25.32 -2.97 24.96
N GLY A 286 24.26 -2.56 25.65
CA GLY A 286 24.34 -2.05 27.02
C GLY A 286 24.96 -0.65 27.10
N SER A 287 24.72 0.18 26.08
CA SER A 287 25.24 1.55 25.93
C SER A 287 24.08 2.54 25.71
N ASP A 288 24.37 3.84 25.57
CA ASP A 288 23.41 4.91 25.28
C ASP A 288 23.85 5.84 24.12
N ASN A 289 24.89 5.46 23.39
CA ASN A 289 25.48 6.27 22.32
C ASN A 289 25.14 5.79 20.90
N SER A 290 24.20 4.84 20.74
CA SER A 290 23.94 4.23 19.43
C SER A 290 23.35 5.20 18.40
N GLN A 291 22.57 6.21 18.81
CA GLN A 291 22.05 7.22 17.88
C GLN A 291 23.19 8.01 17.21
N GLU A 292 24.19 8.45 18.00
CA GLU A 292 25.35 9.18 17.48
C GLU A 292 26.15 8.33 16.49
N LEU A 293 26.33 7.04 16.80
CA LEU A 293 27.03 6.10 15.92
C LEU A 293 26.26 5.83 14.62
N LEU A 294 24.93 5.69 14.68
CA LEU A 294 24.08 5.54 13.49
C LEU A 294 24.15 6.78 12.58
N GLU A 295 24.09 7.98 13.16
CA GLU A 295 24.23 9.24 12.41
C GLU A 295 25.61 9.38 11.78
N LYS A 296 26.66 8.96 12.49
CA LYS A 296 28.02 8.91 11.96
C LYS A 296 28.14 7.95 10.79
N LEU A 297 27.62 6.72 10.91
CA LEU A 297 27.59 5.75 9.81
C LEU A 297 26.81 6.27 8.59
N LEU A 298 25.67 6.94 8.81
CA LEU A 298 24.87 7.55 7.75
C LEU A 298 25.67 8.65 7.03
N SER A 299 26.30 9.55 7.78
CA SER A 299 27.12 10.65 7.21
C SER A 299 28.33 10.14 6.40
N GLN A 300 28.84 8.96 6.78
CA GLN A 300 29.97 8.31 6.13
C GLN A 300 29.55 7.38 4.97
N ASN A 301 28.25 7.24 4.69
CA ASN A 301 27.69 6.29 3.73
C ASN A 301 28.17 4.83 3.95
N LEU A 302 28.35 4.40 5.20
CA LEU A 302 28.86 3.05 5.52
C LEU A 302 27.75 1.99 5.47
N PHE A 303 27.18 1.80 4.27
CA PHE A 303 26.18 0.75 3.99
C PHE A 303 24.96 0.75 4.93
N LEU A 304 24.65 1.90 5.53
CA LEU A 304 23.46 2.13 6.35
C LEU A 304 22.39 2.84 5.51
N ILE A 305 21.17 2.29 5.50
CA ILE A 305 20.05 2.75 4.70
C ILE A 305 18.92 3.20 5.64
N PRO A 306 18.48 4.46 5.60
CA PRO A 306 17.35 4.92 6.39
C PRO A 306 16.05 4.31 5.85
N LEU A 307 15.17 3.87 6.74
CA LEU A 307 13.88 3.25 6.43
C LEU A 307 12.70 4.21 6.59
N ASP A 308 12.91 5.35 7.23
CA ASP A 308 11.92 6.40 7.41
C ASP A 308 12.52 7.79 7.11
N THR A 309 11.67 8.81 7.13
CA THR A 309 12.07 10.21 6.87
C THR A 309 12.59 10.93 8.11
N ARG A 310 12.51 10.31 9.29
CA ARG A 310 12.94 10.88 10.58
C ARG A 310 14.32 10.39 11.00
N ASN A 311 14.90 9.44 10.25
CA ASN A 311 16.12 8.73 10.58
C ASN A 311 16.02 8.06 11.96
N GLU A 312 14.88 7.46 12.28
CA GLU A 312 14.70 6.68 13.51
C GLU A 312 15.05 5.20 13.27
N TRP A 313 14.65 4.68 12.11
CA TRP A 313 14.91 3.32 11.67
C TRP A 313 15.87 3.25 10.49
N PHE A 314 16.76 2.28 10.56
CA PHE A 314 17.76 1.99 9.55
C PHE A 314 17.83 0.49 9.26
N ARG A 315 18.46 0.12 8.16
CA ARG A 315 18.98 -1.24 7.93
C ARG A 315 20.39 -1.17 7.39
N TYR A 316 21.18 -2.20 7.65
CA TYR A 316 22.38 -2.43 6.86
C TYR A 316 22.00 -2.91 5.47
N HIS A 317 22.86 -2.65 4.49
CA HIS A 317 22.83 -3.37 3.22
C HIS A 317 23.05 -4.87 3.47
N ASP A 318 22.28 -5.74 2.83
CA ASP A 318 22.19 -7.16 3.21
C ASP A 318 23.54 -7.89 3.15
N LEU A 319 24.30 -7.74 2.06
CA LEU A 319 25.65 -8.32 1.94
C LEU A 319 26.63 -7.82 3.01
N PHE A 320 26.51 -6.55 3.40
CA PHE A 320 27.37 -5.97 4.43
C PHE A 320 27.02 -6.59 5.79
N ARG A 321 25.73 -6.69 6.10
CA ARG A 321 25.23 -7.36 7.31
C ARG A 321 25.64 -8.82 7.38
N ASP A 322 25.49 -9.57 6.28
CA ASP A 322 25.83 -10.99 6.24
C ASP A 322 27.35 -11.22 6.45
N ALA A 323 28.20 -10.36 5.85
CA ALA A 323 29.65 -10.41 6.08
C ALA A 323 30.03 -10.12 7.54
N LEU A 324 29.37 -9.14 8.17
CA LEU A 324 29.57 -8.85 9.59
C LEU A 324 29.10 -10.01 10.48
N GLN A 325 27.94 -10.59 10.22
CA GLN A 325 27.43 -11.76 10.95
C GLN A 325 28.38 -12.95 10.84
N LEU A 326 28.87 -13.23 9.64
CA LEU A 326 29.85 -14.29 9.41
C LEU A 326 31.12 -14.04 10.23
N ARG A 327 31.63 -12.81 10.24
CA ARG A 327 32.81 -12.42 11.03
C ARG A 327 32.61 -12.65 12.53
N VAL A 328 31.49 -12.18 13.09
CA VAL A 328 31.19 -12.36 14.52
C VAL A 328 31.04 -13.83 14.87
N SER A 329 30.32 -14.61 14.04
CA SER A 329 30.12 -16.04 14.27
C SER A 329 31.43 -16.84 14.27
N HIS A 330 32.45 -16.41 13.50
CA HIS A 330 33.76 -17.04 13.48
C HIS A 330 34.70 -16.59 14.61
N GLN A 331 34.59 -15.34 15.08
CA GLN A 331 35.48 -14.80 16.12
C GLN A 331 35.01 -15.18 17.53
N ASP A 332 33.73 -15.05 17.82
CA ASP A 332 33.14 -15.30 19.13
C ASP A 332 31.68 -15.79 18.98
N PRO A 333 31.48 -17.11 18.75
CA PRO A 333 30.14 -17.69 18.60
C PRO A 333 29.22 -17.45 19.80
N ASP A 334 29.78 -17.44 21.03
CA ASP A 334 29.01 -17.26 22.26
C ASP A 334 28.51 -15.82 22.41
N SER A 335 29.32 -14.83 22.01
CA SER A 335 28.86 -13.45 21.90
C SER A 335 27.80 -13.28 20.82
N ALA A 336 27.99 -13.88 19.65
CA ALA A 336 27.02 -13.85 18.55
C ALA A 336 25.63 -14.35 19.01
N ALA A 337 25.59 -15.49 19.70
CA ALA A 337 24.36 -16.07 20.23
C ALA A 337 23.72 -15.14 21.28
N ARG A 338 24.49 -14.56 22.20
CA ARG A 338 23.97 -13.63 23.22
C ARG A 338 23.37 -12.37 22.61
N LEU A 339 24.04 -11.76 21.63
CA LEU A 339 23.54 -10.56 20.93
C LEU A 339 22.24 -10.88 20.16
N TRP A 340 22.20 -12.04 19.50
CA TRP A 340 20.98 -12.52 18.84
C TRP A 340 19.84 -12.74 19.84
N HIS A 341 20.08 -13.38 20.99
CA HIS A 341 19.06 -13.56 22.02
C HIS A 341 18.50 -12.22 22.51
N ARG A 342 19.37 -11.23 22.82
CA ARG A 342 18.96 -9.88 23.22
C ARG A 342 18.14 -9.17 22.13
N THR A 343 18.51 -9.38 20.86
CA THR A 343 17.75 -8.84 19.72
C THR A 343 16.33 -9.39 19.70
N VAL A 344 16.18 -10.72 19.78
CA VAL A 344 14.87 -11.39 19.79
C VAL A 344 14.04 -10.96 21.00
N ASP A 345 14.64 -10.92 22.19
CA ASP A 345 13.93 -10.50 23.42
C ASP A 345 13.47 -9.05 23.35
N TRP A 346 14.30 -8.15 22.82
CA TRP A 346 13.91 -6.76 22.61
C TRP A 346 12.75 -6.64 21.63
N LEU A 347 12.82 -7.34 20.50
CA LEU A 347 11.76 -7.33 19.49
C LEU A 347 10.42 -7.80 20.07
N LEU A 348 10.43 -8.89 20.86
CA LEU A 348 9.24 -9.38 21.55
C LEU A 348 8.70 -8.35 22.56
N ALA A 349 9.57 -7.77 23.40
CA ALA A 349 9.19 -6.79 24.41
C ALA A 349 8.61 -5.48 23.84
N HIS A 350 8.95 -5.14 22.59
CA HIS A 350 8.49 -3.93 21.90
C HIS A 350 7.40 -4.21 20.85
N GLY A 351 6.84 -5.43 20.80
CA GLY A 351 5.72 -5.77 19.93
C GLY A 351 6.09 -6.12 18.48
N HIS A 352 7.37 -6.22 18.15
CA HIS A 352 7.90 -6.63 16.85
C HIS A 352 7.93 -8.16 16.69
N VAL A 353 6.81 -8.83 17.00
CA VAL A 353 6.74 -10.30 17.14
C VAL A 353 7.06 -11.04 15.85
N GLN A 354 6.61 -10.53 14.68
CA GLN A 354 6.88 -11.20 13.40
C GLN A 354 8.37 -11.19 13.04
N GLU A 355 9.06 -10.08 13.31
CA GLU A 355 10.49 -9.98 13.08
C GLU A 355 11.25 -10.92 14.02
N ALA A 356 10.82 -11.01 15.29
CA ALA A 356 11.35 -11.98 16.24
C ALA A 356 11.16 -13.42 15.76
N ILE A 357 9.96 -13.80 15.31
CA ILE A 357 9.67 -15.14 14.78
C ILE A 357 10.53 -15.44 13.55
N ALA A 358 10.67 -14.49 12.61
CA ALA A 358 11.52 -14.67 11.45
C ALA A 358 12.98 -14.95 11.83
N GLN A 359 13.50 -14.30 12.89
CA GLN A 359 14.82 -14.60 13.43
C GLN A 359 14.90 -16.00 14.06
N ILE A 360 13.89 -16.40 14.84
CA ILE A 360 13.82 -17.71 15.50
C ILE A 360 13.77 -18.84 14.47
N VAL A 361 12.93 -18.71 13.44
CA VAL A 361 12.82 -19.69 12.35
C VAL A 361 14.14 -19.83 11.59
N ARG A 362 14.84 -18.72 11.31
CA ARG A 362 16.14 -18.74 10.62
C ARG A 362 17.24 -19.48 11.40
N GLN A 363 17.15 -19.50 12.73
CA GLN A 363 18.08 -20.24 13.61
C GLN A 363 17.56 -21.62 14.03
N GLU A 364 16.40 -22.04 13.52
CA GLU A 364 15.77 -23.34 13.81
C GLU A 364 15.57 -23.62 15.32
N ASP A 365 15.37 -22.57 16.15
CA ASP A 365 15.07 -22.72 17.58
C ASP A 365 13.57 -23.03 17.78
N TRP A 366 13.19 -24.27 17.45
CA TRP A 366 11.80 -24.74 17.47
C TRP A 366 11.14 -24.67 18.85
N SER A 367 11.92 -24.89 19.91
CA SER A 367 11.41 -24.81 21.28
C SER A 367 11.02 -23.38 21.66
N ARG A 368 11.82 -22.38 21.26
CA ARG A 368 11.48 -20.97 21.46
C ARG A 368 10.34 -20.52 20.54
N LEU A 369 10.30 -21.00 19.30
CA LEU A 369 9.19 -20.73 18.38
C LEU A 369 7.85 -21.20 18.97
N ALA A 370 7.80 -22.44 19.47
CA ALA A 370 6.61 -22.99 20.11
C ALA A 370 6.13 -22.12 21.29
N ARG A 371 7.05 -21.64 22.14
CA ARG A 371 6.71 -20.74 23.26
C ARG A 371 6.17 -19.39 22.78
N VAL A 372 6.85 -18.76 21.83
CA VAL A 372 6.47 -17.45 21.29
C VAL A 372 5.12 -17.52 20.57
N LEU A 373 4.85 -18.60 19.82
CA LEU A 373 3.55 -18.82 19.19
C LEU A 373 2.45 -19.04 20.23
N ALA A 374 2.70 -19.83 21.27
CA ALA A 374 1.71 -20.04 22.34
C ALA A 374 1.37 -18.73 23.08
N GLU A 375 2.34 -17.82 23.26
CA GLU A 375 2.14 -16.55 23.98
C GLU A 375 1.55 -15.43 23.11
N HIS A 376 2.03 -15.28 21.86
CA HIS A 376 1.69 -14.14 21.01
C HIS A 376 0.85 -14.49 19.77
N GLY A 377 0.70 -15.78 19.45
CA GLY A 377 0.06 -16.26 18.22
C GLY A 377 -1.39 -15.80 18.08
N ASN A 378 -2.16 -15.77 19.17
CA ASN A 378 -3.57 -15.35 19.13
C ASN A 378 -3.69 -13.89 18.65
N ASN A 379 -2.85 -13.01 19.18
CA ASN A 379 -2.81 -11.60 18.76
C ASN A 379 -2.33 -11.44 17.31
N LEU A 380 -1.40 -12.28 16.85
CA LEU A 380 -0.97 -12.30 15.45
C LEU A 380 -2.13 -12.68 14.51
N ILE A 381 -2.90 -13.71 14.84
CA ILE A 381 -4.10 -14.12 14.09
C ILE A 381 -5.09 -12.94 13.98
N HIS A 382 -5.41 -12.30 15.11
CA HIS A 382 -6.29 -11.13 15.15
C HIS A 382 -5.68 -9.87 14.50
N GLY A 383 -4.36 -9.85 14.30
CA GLY A 383 -3.62 -8.86 13.51
C GLY A 383 -3.58 -9.17 12.02
N GLY A 384 -4.23 -10.25 11.55
CA GLY A 384 -4.29 -10.64 10.14
C GLY A 384 -3.24 -11.68 9.71
N TYR A 385 -2.41 -12.17 10.62
CA TYR A 385 -1.29 -13.10 10.34
C TYR A 385 -1.66 -14.57 10.46
N HIS A 386 -2.93 -14.92 10.27
CA HIS A 386 -3.40 -16.30 10.45
C HIS A 386 -2.74 -17.30 9.47
N LEU A 387 -2.45 -16.90 8.22
CA LEU A 387 -1.74 -17.78 7.28
C LEU A 387 -0.26 -18.00 7.68
N PRO A 388 0.56 -16.95 7.93
CA PRO A 388 1.92 -17.15 8.46
C PRO A 388 1.97 -17.96 9.75
N VAL A 389 1.01 -17.75 10.67
CA VAL A 389 0.93 -18.53 11.90
C VAL A 389 0.69 -20.02 11.62
N LEU A 390 -0.18 -20.36 10.67
CA LEU A 390 -0.35 -21.76 10.25
C LEU A 390 0.95 -22.32 9.64
N ASP A 391 1.63 -21.56 8.78
CA ASP A 391 2.91 -21.98 8.18
C ASP A 391 3.98 -22.22 9.27
N TRP A 392 4.05 -21.37 10.30
CA TRP A 392 4.99 -21.56 11.42
C TRP A 392 4.64 -22.73 12.32
N ILE A 393 3.34 -23.00 12.54
CA ILE A 393 2.89 -24.20 13.26
C ILE A 393 3.26 -25.46 12.46
N ASP A 394 3.05 -25.46 11.14
CA ASP A 394 3.37 -26.59 10.26
C ASP A 394 4.88 -26.83 10.14
N ALA A 395 5.72 -25.79 10.38
CA ALA A 395 7.18 -25.92 10.44
C ALA A 395 7.69 -26.53 11.76
N LEU A 396 6.91 -26.53 12.84
CA LEU A 396 7.31 -27.13 14.11
C LEU A 396 7.36 -28.66 14.02
N PRO A 397 8.30 -29.32 14.73
CA PRO A 397 8.25 -30.76 14.97
C PRO A 397 6.88 -31.19 15.52
N GLN A 398 6.27 -32.23 14.94
CA GLN A 398 4.90 -32.64 15.28
C GLN A 398 4.70 -32.94 16.76
N ASP A 399 5.70 -33.52 17.43
CA ASP A 399 5.66 -33.84 18.85
C ASP A 399 5.47 -32.58 19.73
N LEU A 400 6.02 -31.43 19.32
CA LEU A 400 5.84 -30.16 20.05
C LEU A 400 4.42 -29.59 19.89
N VAL A 401 3.73 -29.94 18.80
CA VAL A 401 2.40 -29.42 18.49
C VAL A 401 1.31 -30.33 19.07
N ILE A 402 1.45 -31.65 18.94
CA ILE A 402 0.44 -32.63 19.38
C ILE A 402 0.24 -32.57 20.89
N ASP A 403 1.32 -32.47 21.66
CA ASP A 403 1.26 -32.49 23.13
C ASP A 403 0.99 -31.11 23.76
N ASN A 404 0.85 -30.05 22.94
CA ASN A 404 0.67 -28.68 23.41
C ASN A 404 -0.75 -28.16 23.12
N PRO A 405 -1.63 -28.08 24.14
CA PRO A 405 -3.00 -27.60 23.97
C PRO A 405 -3.10 -26.19 23.38
N GLN A 406 -2.21 -25.27 23.77
CA GLN A 406 -2.24 -23.89 23.30
C GLN A 406 -1.92 -23.80 21.81
N LEU A 407 -0.95 -24.57 21.31
CA LEU A 407 -0.61 -24.61 19.88
C LEU A 407 -1.72 -25.26 19.05
N GLN A 408 -2.39 -26.29 19.58
CA GLN A 408 -3.57 -26.88 18.94
C GLN A 408 -4.71 -25.85 18.85
N MET A 409 -5.02 -25.15 19.94
CA MET A 409 -6.05 -24.10 19.93
C MET A 409 -5.67 -22.96 18.97
N LEU A 410 -4.40 -22.57 18.92
CA LEU A 410 -3.90 -21.58 17.99
C LEU A 410 -4.09 -22.02 16.53
N ARG A 411 -3.83 -23.30 16.23
CA ARG A 411 -4.09 -23.88 14.91
C ARG A 411 -5.57 -23.82 14.55
N ILE A 412 -6.47 -24.15 15.49
CA ILE A 412 -7.92 -24.09 15.31
C ILE A 412 -8.35 -22.65 14.97
N TRP A 413 -7.87 -21.64 15.71
CA TRP A 413 -8.10 -20.23 15.37
C TRP A 413 -7.56 -19.86 13.99
N GLY A 414 -6.35 -20.30 13.65
CA GLY A 414 -5.74 -20.02 12.35
C GLY A 414 -6.58 -20.57 11.19
N LEU A 415 -7.07 -21.81 11.34
CA LEU A 415 -7.95 -22.45 10.36
C LEU A 415 -9.33 -21.79 10.27
N PHE A 416 -9.90 -21.35 11.40
CA PHE A 416 -11.15 -20.58 11.42
C PHE A 416 -11.03 -19.29 10.62
N PHE A 417 -10.00 -18.47 10.88
CA PHE A 417 -9.77 -17.22 10.13
C PHE A 417 -9.36 -17.46 8.68
N ALA A 418 -8.73 -18.60 8.37
CA ALA A 418 -8.47 -19.05 7.00
C ALA A 418 -9.71 -19.62 6.28
N ASN A 419 -10.88 -19.61 6.93
CA ASN A 419 -12.14 -20.18 6.43
C ASN A 419 -12.04 -21.68 6.06
N ARG A 420 -11.27 -22.45 6.83
CA ARG A 420 -11.10 -23.91 6.68
C ARG A 420 -11.90 -24.66 7.75
N MET A 421 -13.23 -24.53 7.68
CA MET A 421 -14.16 -24.98 8.72
C MET A 421 -14.26 -26.51 8.85
N ASP A 422 -14.10 -27.24 7.74
CA ASP A 422 -14.27 -28.71 7.69
C ASP A 422 -13.31 -29.47 8.63
N SER A 423 -12.14 -28.88 8.91
CA SER A 423 -11.11 -29.46 9.78
C SER A 423 -11.30 -29.17 11.27
N LEU A 424 -12.23 -28.29 11.67
CA LEU A 424 -12.30 -27.79 13.05
C LEU A 424 -12.89 -28.81 14.03
N GLU A 425 -13.97 -29.50 13.68
CA GLU A 425 -14.68 -30.42 14.60
C GLU A 425 -13.78 -31.57 15.11
N PRO A 426 -13.00 -32.27 14.26
CA PRO A 426 -12.09 -33.31 14.75
C PRO A 426 -10.97 -32.75 15.64
N LEU A 427 -10.46 -31.55 15.32
CA LEU A 427 -9.39 -30.91 16.10
C LEU A 427 -9.89 -30.46 17.47
N LEU A 428 -11.09 -29.87 17.54
CA LEU A 428 -11.73 -29.49 18.81
C LEU A 428 -11.94 -30.70 19.71
N SER A 429 -12.46 -31.80 19.15
CA SER A 429 -12.69 -33.03 19.90
C SER A 429 -11.37 -33.64 20.41
N SER A 430 -10.33 -33.67 19.57
CA SER A 430 -9.00 -34.14 19.97
C SER A 430 -8.36 -33.27 21.05
N LEU A 431 -8.62 -31.96 21.04
CA LEU A 431 -8.10 -31.03 22.02
C LEU A 431 -8.80 -31.20 23.37
N GLU A 432 -10.13 -31.41 23.37
CA GLU A 432 -10.89 -31.74 24.58
C GLU A 432 -10.39 -33.05 25.22
N ASP A 433 -10.22 -34.11 24.43
CA ASP A 433 -9.66 -35.39 24.90
C ASP A 433 -8.27 -35.21 25.53
N LEU A 434 -7.45 -34.32 24.96
CA LEU A 434 -6.11 -34.03 25.46
C LEU A 434 -6.16 -33.26 26.79
N LEU A 435 -7.04 -32.27 26.90
CA LEU A 435 -7.25 -31.51 28.13
C LEU A 435 -7.76 -32.42 29.25
N ASP A 436 -8.72 -33.29 28.96
CA ASP A 436 -9.28 -34.24 29.94
C ASP A 436 -8.20 -35.19 30.49
N ARG A 437 -7.28 -35.66 29.64
CA ARG A 437 -6.12 -36.48 30.08
C ARG A 437 -5.16 -35.67 30.95
N GLN A 438 -4.81 -34.45 30.55
CA GLN A 438 -3.89 -33.60 31.32
C GLN A 438 -4.44 -33.20 32.69
N VAL A 439 -5.75 -32.94 32.78
CA VAL A 439 -6.45 -32.65 34.05
C VAL A 439 -6.48 -33.89 34.96
N ALA A 440 -6.55 -35.10 34.39
CA ALA A 440 -6.49 -36.34 35.17
C ALA A 440 -5.08 -36.62 35.71
N ASP A 441 -4.02 -36.26 34.98
CA ASP A 441 -2.63 -36.58 35.30
C ASP A 441 -1.90 -35.50 36.13
N SER A 442 -2.41 -34.27 36.18
CA SER A 442 -1.77 -33.11 36.83
C SER A 442 -2.76 -32.32 37.68
N HIS A 443 -2.32 -31.60 38.72
CA HIS A 443 -3.08 -30.47 39.29
C HIS A 443 -2.77 -29.23 38.44
N PRO A 444 -3.56 -28.88 37.41
CA PRO A 444 -3.15 -27.88 36.43
C PRO A 444 -3.36 -26.47 36.97
N ASP A 445 -2.78 -25.49 36.28
CA ASP A 445 -3.23 -24.10 36.36
C ASP A 445 -4.71 -24.02 35.97
N ALA A 446 -5.58 -23.88 36.97
CA ALA A 446 -7.03 -23.91 36.79
C ALA A 446 -7.53 -22.76 35.89
N GLU A 447 -6.83 -21.62 35.85
CA GLU A 447 -7.22 -20.48 35.02
C GLU A 447 -6.84 -20.72 33.54
N GLY A 448 -5.66 -21.31 33.28
CA GLY A 448 -5.24 -21.68 31.92
C GLY A 448 -6.09 -22.78 31.29
N ALA A 449 -6.46 -23.81 32.06
CA ALA A 449 -7.36 -24.87 31.58
C ALA A 449 -8.77 -24.34 31.29
N LEU A 450 -9.31 -23.49 32.18
CA LEU A 450 -10.59 -22.81 31.95
C LEU A 450 -10.54 -21.93 30.70
N GLY A 451 -9.44 -21.19 30.50
CA GLY A 451 -9.22 -20.36 29.31
C GLY A 451 -9.38 -21.14 28.01
N LEU A 452 -8.66 -22.25 27.86
CA LEU A 452 -8.76 -23.10 26.68
C LEU A 452 -10.15 -23.71 26.51
N GLN A 453 -10.79 -24.13 27.60
CA GLN A 453 -12.14 -24.69 27.55
C GLN A 453 -13.19 -23.67 27.10
N SER A 454 -13.05 -22.41 27.52
CA SER A 454 -13.87 -21.29 27.04
C SER A 454 -13.56 -20.95 25.58
N GLU A 455 -12.31 -21.05 25.11
CA GLU A 455 -11.96 -20.90 23.68
C GLU A 455 -12.60 -21.97 22.80
N ILE A 456 -12.55 -23.23 23.24
CA ILE A 456 -13.19 -24.37 22.57
C ILE A 456 -14.69 -24.14 22.49
N SER A 457 -15.33 -23.79 23.60
CA SER A 457 -16.77 -23.51 23.66
C SER A 457 -17.17 -22.34 22.76
N LEU A 458 -16.34 -21.30 22.69
CA LEU A 458 -16.55 -20.17 21.78
C LEU A 458 -16.44 -20.61 20.32
N MET A 459 -15.44 -21.40 19.96
CA MET A 459 -15.30 -21.94 18.59
C MET A 459 -16.47 -22.86 18.21
N ARG A 460 -16.94 -23.70 19.13
CA ARG A 460 -18.16 -24.50 18.96
C ARG A 460 -19.39 -23.63 18.74
N SER A 461 -19.49 -22.47 19.40
CA SER A 461 -20.58 -21.52 19.15
C SER A 461 -20.56 -20.98 17.71
N TYR A 462 -19.39 -20.71 17.14
CA TYR A 462 -19.26 -20.29 15.74
C TYR A 462 -19.62 -21.41 14.77
N LEU A 463 -19.21 -22.66 15.04
CA LEU A 463 -19.63 -23.83 14.26
C LEU A 463 -21.16 -24.03 14.31
N ALA A 464 -21.79 -23.86 15.48
CA ALA A 464 -23.24 -23.93 15.60
C ALA A 464 -23.95 -22.89 14.71
N ARG A 465 -23.43 -21.64 14.64
CA ARG A 465 -23.96 -20.61 13.72
C ARG A 465 -23.89 -21.03 12.26
N THR A 466 -22.76 -21.59 11.82
CA THR A 466 -22.64 -22.07 10.42
C THR A 466 -23.66 -23.15 10.07
N ARG A 467 -24.05 -23.98 11.05
CA ARG A 467 -25.07 -25.04 10.90
C ARG A 467 -26.51 -24.52 11.11
N SER A 468 -26.69 -23.21 11.26
CA SER A 468 -27.98 -22.58 11.60
C SER A 468 -28.62 -23.14 12.88
N ASP A 469 -27.80 -23.58 13.85
CA ASP A 469 -28.24 -23.95 15.20
C ASP A 469 -28.09 -22.74 16.14
N ASP A 470 -28.96 -21.75 15.92
CA ASP A 470 -28.93 -20.46 16.63
C ASP A 470 -29.11 -20.61 18.15
N LYS A 471 -29.80 -21.67 18.57
CA LYS A 471 -30.01 -21.96 19.99
C LYS A 471 -28.72 -22.40 20.65
N SER A 472 -28.06 -23.42 20.11
CA SER A 472 -26.77 -23.89 20.67
C SER A 472 -25.71 -22.81 20.58
N ALA A 473 -25.67 -22.03 19.49
CA ALA A 473 -24.77 -20.89 19.35
C ALA A 473 -24.94 -19.86 20.48
N ALA A 474 -26.18 -19.43 20.75
CA ALA A 474 -26.47 -18.44 21.78
C ALA A 474 -26.23 -19.00 23.19
N ASP A 475 -26.58 -20.26 23.45
CA ASP A 475 -26.40 -20.89 24.77
C ASP A 475 -24.90 -21.04 25.10
N LEU A 476 -24.08 -21.50 24.15
CA LEU A 476 -22.63 -21.60 24.31
C LEU A 476 -21.98 -20.23 24.49
N THR A 477 -22.38 -19.23 23.70
CA THR A 477 -21.80 -17.88 23.81
C THR A 477 -22.09 -17.24 25.17
N ARG A 478 -23.31 -17.41 25.70
CA ARG A 478 -23.67 -16.94 27.04
C ARG A 478 -22.97 -17.73 28.15
N GLN A 479 -22.76 -19.03 27.95
CA GLN A 479 -21.98 -19.85 28.87
C GLN A 479 -20.55 -19.33 28.97
N VAL A 480 -19.86 -19.15 27.85
CA VAL A 480 -18.51 -18.59 27.80
C VAL A 480 -18.45 -17.25 28.51
N LEU A 481 -19.41 -16.35 28.25
CA LEU A 481 -19.43 -15.04 28.91
C LEU A 481 -19.51 -15.17 30.44
N ARG A 482 -20.34 -16.08 30.96
CA ARG A 482 -20.46 -16.31 32.42
C ARG A 482 -19.18 -16.88 33.02
N GLU A 483 -18.49 -17.76 32.30
CA GLU A 483 -17.23 -18.35 32.73
C GLU A 483 -16.12 -17.30 32.81
N ILE A 484 -16.00 -16.45 31.78
CA ILE A 484 -14.88 -15.50 31.68
C ILE A 484 -15.12 -14.18 32.43
N ASP A 485 -16.33 -13.89 32.91
CA ASP A 485 -16.64 -12.55 33.43
C ASP A 485 -15.79 -12.16 34.66
N HIS A 486 -15.40 -13.16 35.45
CA HIS A 486 -14.60 -13.02 36.66
C HIS A 486 -13.11 -13.38 36.47
N THR A 487 -12.67 -13.58 35.23
CA THR A 487 -11.31 -14.01 34.89
C THR A 487 -10.56 -12.94 34.10
N ARG A 488 -9.24 -13.09 33.94
CA ARG A 488 -8.42 -12.20 33.08
C ARG A 488 -8.28 -12.72 31.64
N ILE A 489 -9.06 -13.72 31.25
CA ILE A 489 -8.97 -14.36 29.94
C ILE A 489 -9.39 -13.37 28.83
N PRO A 490 -8.55 -13.10 27.81
CA PRO A 490 -8.80 -12.08 26.78
C PRO A 490 -9.76 -12.57 25.67
N LEU A 491 -10.95 -13.00 26.08
CA LEU A 491 -12.00 -13.51 25.18
C LEU A 491 -13.27 -12.66 25.20
N LYS A 492 -13.34 -11.61 26.03
CA LYS A 492 -14.57 -10.82 26.17
C LYS A 492 -14.93 -10.16 24.85
N SER A 493 -13.97 -9.61 24.12
CA SER A 493 -14.26 -8.93 22.83
C SER A 493 -14.94 -9.84 21.81
N VAL A 494 -14.40 -11.05 21.60
CA VAL A 494 -14.90 -12.01 20.61
C VAL A 494 -16.22 -12.65 21.06
N THR A 495 -16.39 -12.84 22.38
CA THR A 495 -17.64 -13.36 22.96
C THR A 495 -18.78 -12.34 22.83
N TYR A 496 -18.53 -11.08 23.15
CA TYR A 496 -19.51 -9.99 22.94
C TYR A 496 -19.82 -9.77 21.45
N TYR A 497 -18.83 -9.95 20.56
CA TYR A 497 -19.09 -9.94 19.12
C TYR A 497 -20.06 -11.06 18.71
N GLY A 498 -19.86 -12.28 19.22
CA GLY A 498 -20.79 -13.39 19.03
C GLY A 498 -22.21 -13.09 19.51
N LEU A 499 -22.36 -12.49 20.69
CA LEU A 499 -23.67 -12.04 21.18
C LEU A 499 -24.29 -10.97 20.28
N GLY A 500 -23.49 -10.03 19.80
CA GLY A 500 -23.93 -9.01 18.84
C GLY A 500 -24.47 -9.63 17.54
N LEU A 501 -23.82 -10.68 17.02
CA LEU A 501 -24.31 -11.45 15.88
C LEU A 501 -25.63 -12.16 16.17
N ASP A 502 -25.76 -12.77 17.36
CA ASP A 502 -26.98 -13.50 17.75
C ASP A 502 -28.18 -12.55 17.90
N TYR A 503 -27.98 -11.39 18.55
CA TYR A 503 -29.01 -10.37 18.70
C TYR A 503 -29.37 -9.72 17.36
N TYR A 504 -28.36 -9.43 16.53
CA TYR A 504 -28.58 -8.93 15.18
C TYR A 504 -29.41 -9.90 14.34
N GLY A 505 -29.09 -11.19 14.36
CA GLY A 505 -29.83 -12.23 13.64
C GLY A 505 -31.31 -12.33 14.06
N LYS A 506 -31.64 -12.00 15.31
CA LYS A 506 -33.02 -11.98 15.83
C LYS A 506 -33.74 -10.64 15.64
N GLY A 507 -33.03 -9.59 15.23
CA GLY A 507 -33.56 -8.23 15.17
C GLY A 507 -33.64 -7.50 16.51
N GLU A 508 -32.99 -8.01 17.55
CA GLU A 508 -32.88 -7.36 18.86
C GLU A 508 -31.79 -6.28 18.77
N LEU A 509 -32.05 -5.21 17.99
CA LEU A 509 -31.02 -4.25 17.57
C LEU A 509 -30.41 -3.47 18.74
N THR A 510 -31.19 -3.12 19.76
CA THR A 510 -30.69 -2.41 20.95
C THR A 510 -29.69 -3.28 21.71
N GLU A 511 -30.05 -4.54 21.96
CA GLU A 511 -29.19 -5.52 22.61
C GLU A 511 -27.96 -5.85 21.77
N ALA A 512 -28.10 -5.87 20.44
CA ALA A 512 -26.99 -6.02 19.51
C ALA A 512 -26.01 -4.83 19.61
N GLU A 513 -26.50 -3.60 19.65
CA GLU A 513 -25.67 -2.40 19.82
C GLU A 513 -24.87 -2.44 21.13
N ASP A 514 -25.54 -2.74 22.25
CA ASP A 514 -24.90 -2.84 23.57
C ASP A 514 -23.78 -3.89 23.60
N ALA A 515 -24.05 -5.05 22.99
CA ALA A 515 -23.09 -6.14 22.86
C ALA A 515 -21.90 -5.73 21.96
N LEU A 516 -22.16 -5.11 20.80
CA LEU A 516 -21.12 -4.71 19.86
C LEU A 516 -20.25 -3.57 20.41
N GLN A 517 -20.83 -2.63 21.14
CA GLN A 517 -20.09 -1.57 21.82
C GLN A 517 -19.19 -2.15 22.93
N SER A 518 -19.69 -3.15 23.66
CA SER A 518 -18.87 -3.91 24.61
C SER A 518 -17.74 -4.66 23.90
N ALA A 519 -18.02 -5.28 22.75
CA ALA A 519 -17.02 -5.97 21.94
C ALA A 519 -15.91 -5.03 21.46
N VAL A 520 -16.25 -3.82 21.00
CA VAL A 520 -15.27 -2.79 20.62
C VAL A 520 -14.42 -2.40 21.83
N ARG A 521 -15.04 -2.06 22.95
CA ARG A 521 -14.34 -1.63 24.18
C ARG A 521 -13.36 -2.70 24.67
N TYR A 522 -13.80 -3.94 24.81
CA TYR A 522 -12.92 -5.03 25.23
C TYR A 522 -11.88 -5.35 24.16
N GLY A 523 -12.20 -5.25 22.87
CA GLY A 523 -11.24 -5.50 21.79
C GLY A 523 -10.09 -4.50 21.78
N GLN A 524 -10.35 -3.25 22.20
CA GLN A 524 -9.30 -2.25 22.38
C GLN A 524 -8.38 -2.58 23.56
N VAL A 525 -8.93 -3.08 24.66
CA VAL A 525 -8.18 -3.50 25.86
C VAL A 525 -7.38 -4.78 25.60
N GLU A 526 -7.98 -5.73 24.88
CA GLU A 526 -7.37 -7.02 24.53
C GLU A 526 -6.44 -6.93 23.30
N HIS A 527 -6.30 -5.75 22.69
CA HIS A 527 -5.45 -5.53 21.52
C HIS A 527 -5.83 -6.40 20.30
N LYS A 528 -7.13 -6.56 20.03
CA LYS A 528 -7.70 -7.38 18.94
C LYS A 528 -8.31 -6.52 17.83
N PRO A 529 -7.49 -5.99 16.89
CA PRO A 529 -7.96 -5.01 15.90
C PRO A 529 -8.99 -5.57 14.91
N SER A 530 -8.90 -6.84 14.53
CA SER A 530 -9.91 -7.48 13.66
C SER A 530 -11.30 -7.48 14.30
N THR A 531 -11.38 -7.75 15.61
CA THR A 531 -12.62 -7.80 16.36
C THR A 531 -13.20 -6.40 16.52
N VAL A 532 -12.36 -5.41 16.89
CA VAL A 532 -12.78 -4.00 16.98
C VAL A 532 -13.37 -3.52 15.65
N LEU A 533 -12.71 -3.83 14.53
CA LEU A 533 -13.18 -3.45 13.19
C LEU A 533 -14.47 -4.16 12.76
N SER A 534 -14.62 -5.43 13.11
CA SER A 534 -15.79 -6.22 12.72
C SER A 534 -17.02 -5.83 13.56
N SER A 535 -16.84 -5.72 14.88
CA SER A 535 -17.88 -5.27 15.81
C SER A 535 -18.31 -3.84 15.51
N GLY A 536 -17.35 -2.95 15.29
CA GLY A 536 -17.60 -1.57 14.91
C GLY A 536 -18.32 -1.39 13.60
N GLY A 537 -17.91 -2.17 12.59
CA GLY A 537 -18.55 -2.15 11.28
C GLY A 537 -20.01 -2.61 11.34
N LEU A 538 -20.31 -3.67 12.08
CA LEU A 538 -21.67 -4.16 12.27
C LEU A 538 -22.50 -3.19 13.11
N LEU A 539 -21.92 -2.60 14.16
CA LEU A 539 -22.57 -1.54 14.94
C LEU A 539 -22.97 -0.37 14.04
N ALA A 540 -22.05 0.11 13.20
CA ALA A 540 -22.34 1.17 12.24
C ALA A 540 -23.38 0.76 11.19
N TRP A 541 -23.42 -0.52 10.79
CA TRP A 541 -24.44 -1.05 9.90
C TRP A 541 -25.84 -0.97 10.54
N ILE A 542 -25.96 -1.29 11.84
CA ILE A 542 -27.21 -1.17 12.59
C ILE A 542 -27.63 0.30 12.69
N GLN A 543 -26.73 1.17 13.13
CA GLN A 543 -26.97 2.62 13.23
C GLN A 543 -27.41 3.23 11.89
N TYR A 544 -26.78 2.82 10.79
CA TYR A 544 -27.19 3.24 9.44
C TYR A 544 -28.63 2.83 9.11
N ASN A 545 -29.06 1.60 9.43
CA ASN A 545 -30.43 1.16 9.19
C ASN A 545 -31.45 1.85 10.10
N ARG A 546 -31.02 2.31 11.28
CA ARG A 546 -31.83 3.14 12.19
C ARG A 546 -32.00 4.59 11.74
N GLY A 547 -31.22 5.04 10.74
CA GLY A 547 -31.23 6.44 10.29
C GLY A 547 -30.19 7.33 10.96
N ASP A 548 -29.38 6.79 11.85
CA ASP A 548 -28.32 7.53 12.56
C ASP A 548 -27.03 7.58 11.71
N ILE A 549 -27.10 8.11 10.49
CA ILE A 549 -26.01 8.06 9.49
C ILE A 549 -24.74 8.74 9.99
N ASP A 550 -24.86 9.88 10.67
CA ASP A 550 -23.70 10.60 11.21
C ASP A 550 -23.02 9.81 12.34
N LEU A 551 -23.81 9.18 13.23
CA LEU A 551 -23.28 8.31 14.28
C LEU A 551 -22.58 7.07 13.70
N ALA A 552 -23.14 6.48 12.63
CA ALA A 552 -22.51 5.37 11.92
C ALA A 552 -21.16 5.76 11.31
N LEU A 553 -21.07 6.96 10.72
CA LEU A 553 -19.83 7.49 10.15
C LEU A 553 -18.79 7.82 11.25
N GLU A 554 -19.23 8.41 12.36
CA GLU A 554 -18.39 8.68 13.54
C GLU A 554 -17.82 7.39 14.11
N THR A 555 -18.68 6.39 14.36
CA THR A 555 -18.28 5.05 14.84
C THR A 555 -17.24 4.41 13.93
N CYS A 556 -17.44 4.46 12.60
CA CYS A 556 -16.45 3.96 11.65
C CYS A 556 -15.12 4.72 11.74
N THR A 557 -15.18 6.04 11.88
CA THR A 557 -14.02 6.93 11.92
C THR A 557 -13.19 6.73 13.18
N GLU A 558 -13.80 6.70 14.35
CA GLU A 558 -13.13 6.51 15.64
C GLU A 558 -12.41 5.16 15.70
N ILE A 559 -13.10 4.09 15.27
CA ILE A 559 -12.53 2.75 15.22
C ILE A 559 -11.38 2.70 14.24
N ARG A 560 -11.51 3.40 13.10
CA ARG A 560 -10.43 3.46 12.13
C ARG A 560 -9.20 4.15 12.69
N GLN A 561 -9.38 5.30 13.34
CA GLN A 561 -8.33 6.07 13.99
C GLN A 561 -7.64 5.26 15.10
N TRP A 562 -8.40 4.52 15.90
CA TRP A 562 -7.81 3.68 16.95
C TRP A 562 -6.88 2.61 16.37
N VAL A 563 -7.30 1.92 15.31
CA VAL A 563 -6.44 0.90 14.67
C VAL A 563 -5.24 1.55 13.98
N ASP A 564 -5.44 2.62 13.20
CA ASP A 564 -4.34 3.29 12.51
C ASP A 564 -3.33 3.87 13.52
N LYS A 565 -3.75 4.22 14.74
CA LYS A 565 -2.84 4.66 15.80
C LYS A 565 -1.95 3.53 16.37
N HIS A 566 -2.46 2.30 16.46
CA HIS A 566 -1.79 1.21 17.16
C HIS A 566 -1.21 0.12 16.22
N TYR A 567 -1.66 0.08 14.96
CA TYR A 567 -1.34 -0.98 14.00
C TYR A 567 -1.04 -0.43 12.59
N ALA A 568 -0.66 0.85 12.47
CA ALA A 568 -0.17 1.39 11.19
C ALA A 568 1.28 1.01 10.96
N ASP A 569 1.49 -0.09 10.23
CA ASP A 569 2.76 -0.36 9.57
C ASP A 569 2.61 -0.05 8.06
N PRO A 570 3.28 0.99 7.53
CA PRO A 570 3.23 1.34 6.11
C PRO A 570 3.74 0.22 5.18
N THR A 571 4.52 -0.72 5.71
CA THR A 571 5.05 -1.86 4.96
C THR A 571 4.07 -3.03 4.87
N GLN A 572 2.99 -3.01 5.66
CA GLN A 572 2.01 -4.09 5.74
C GLN A 572 0.68 -3.70 5.06
N PRO A 573 -0.06 -4.68 4.49
CA PRO A 573 -1.40 -4.43 4.01
C PRO A 573 -2.31 -3.89 5.12
N ARG A 574 -3.12 -2.87 4.80
CA ARG A 574 -4.06 -2.30 5.77
C ARG A 574 -5.08 -3.36 6.19
N LEU A 575 -5.38 -3.43 7.49
CA LEU A 575 -6.47 -4.26 8.01
C LEU A 575 -7.83 -3.71 7.58
N ILE A 576 -8.62 -4.53 6.90
CA ILE A 576 -9.89 -4.14 6.28
C ILE A 576 -11.00 -5.01 6.86
N SER A 577 -12.08 -4.38 7.34
CA SER A 577 -13.30 -5.08 7.76
C SER A 577 -14.36 -5.00 6.66
N CYS A 578 -14.94 -6.15 6.36
CA CYS A 578 -16.04 -6.30 5.41
C CYS A 578 -17.25 -5.47 5.83
N TRP A 579 -17.67 -5.59 7.10
CA TRP A 579 -18.78 -4.81 7.65
C TRP A 579 -18.52 -3.30 7.55
N GLN A 580 -17.37 -2.84 8.03
CA GLN A 580 -17.08 -1.41 8.08
C GLN A 580 -17.04 -0.78 6.67
N ASN A 581 -16.37 -1.43 5.72
CA ASN A 581 -16.28 -0.90 4.35
C ASN A 581 -17.61 -1.01 3.60
N SER A 582 -18.41 -2.05 3.86
CA SER A 582 -19.76 -2.18 3.31
C SER A 582 -20.67 -1.06 3.84
N THR A 583 -20.64 -0.78 5.14
CA THR A 583 -21.38 0.34 5.75
C THR A 583 -20.94 1.68 5.18
N LEU A 584 -19.63 1.95 5.08
CA LEU A 584 -19.13 3.21 4.51
C LEU A 584 -19.50 3.36 3.02
N CYS A 585 -19.50 2.26 2.26
CA CYS A 585 -20.00 2.25 0.88
C CYS A 585 -21.48 2.66 0.83
N GLU A 586 -22.33 2.08 1.67
CA GLU A 586 -23.76 2.39 1.75
C GLU A 586 -24.04 3.82 2.23
N ILE A 587 -23.31 4.33 3.23
CA ILE A 587 -23.41 5.71 3.72
C ILE A 587 -23.06 6.70 2.62
N HIS A 588 -21.91 6.53 1.96
CA HIS A 588 -21.48 7.44 0.90
C HIS A 588 -22.35 7.34 -0.34
N ARG A 589 -22.86 6.15 -0.65
CA ARG A 589 -23.88 5.97 -1.70
C ARG A 589 -25.13 6.77 -1.37
N GLU A 590 -25.70 6.61 -0.18
CA GLU A 590 -26.90 7.35 0.27
C GLU A 590 -26.71 8.87 0.25
N ARG A 591 -25.51 9.36 0.58
CA ARG A 591 -25.14 10.78 0.51
C ARG A 591 -24.82 11.28 -0.89
N ASN A 592 -25.05 10.45 -1.93
CA ASN A 592 -24.77 10.78 -3.32
C ASN A 592 -23.28 11.08 -3.62
N HIS A 593 -22.36 10.35 -2.98
CA HIS A 593 -20.91 10.42 -3.21
C HIS A 593 -20.36 9.10 -3.79
N PRO A 594 -20.68 8.75 -5.05
CA PRO A 594 -20.37 7.43 -5.61
C PRO A 594 -18.86 7.15 -5.71
N GLN A 595 -18.02 8.17 -5.92
CA GLN A 595 -16.56 8.00 -5.96
C GLN A 595 -15.98 7.61 -4.59
N LEU A 596 -16.52 8.16 -3.50
CA LEU A 596 -16.13 7.78 -2.14
C LEU A 596 -16.63 6.38 -1.81
N ALA A 597 -17.88 6.06 -2.16
CA ALA A 597 -18.43 4.71 -2.00
C ALA A 597 -17.56 3.65 -2.72
N ALA A 598 -17.19 3.92 -3.98
CA ALA A 598 -16.31 3.05 -4.76
C ALA A 598 -14.91 2.87 -4.13
N THR A 599 -14.40 3.87 -3.42
CA THR A 599 -13.11 3.79 -2.72
C THR A 599 -13.14 2.76 -1.58
N HIS A 600 -14.26 2.69 -0.85
CA HIS A 600 -14.45 1.70 0.22
C HIS A 600 -14.78 0.30 -0.31
N LEU A 601 -15.47 0.22 -1.46
CA LEU A 601 -15.77 -1.07 -2.09
C LEU A 601 -14.53 -1.73 -2.71
N LYS A 602 -13.66 -0.96 -3.35
CA LYS A 602 -12.51 -1.47 -4.11
C LYS A 602 -11.69 -2.55 -3.38
N PRO A 603 -11.22 -2.35 -2.13
CA PRO A 603 -10.43 -3.39 -1.45
C PRO A 603 -11.21 -4.68 -1.19
N LEU A 604 -12.53 -4.60 -1.04
CA LEU A 604 -13.37 -5.79 -0.83
C LEU A 604 -13.46 -6.66 -2.09
N LEU A 605 -13.40 -6.06 -3.29
CA LEU A 605 -13.42 -6.81 -4.55
C LEU A 605 -12.16 -7.68 -4.73
N GLU A 606 -11.00 -7.20 -4.28
CA GLU A 606 -9.76 -7.99 -4.28
C GLU A 606 -9.87 -9.23 -3.38
N HIS A 607 -10.64 -9.15 -2.28
CA HIS A 607 -10.93 -10.30 -1.42
C HIS A 607 -11.86 -11.31 -2.08
N VAL A 608 -12.89 -10.85 -2.80
CA VAL A 608 -13.77 -11.73 -3.58
C VAL A 608 -12.99 -12.49 -4.65
N GLU A 609 -12.10 -11.82 -5.38
CA GLU A 609 -11.27 -12.44 -6.43
C GLU A 609 -10.32 -13.53 -5.88
N ARG A 610 -9.84 -13.38 -4.64
CA ARG A 610 -8.94 -14.34 -3.98
C ARG A 610 -9.68 -15.47 -3.25
N GLY A 611 -11.00 -15.39 -3.16
CA GLY A 611 -11.84 -16.28 -2.37
C GLY A 611 -12.04 -15.72 -0.94
N THR A 612 -13.30 -15.49 -0.58
CA THR A 612 -13.70 -14.95 0.72
C THR A 612 -14.74 -15.88 1.38
N GLU A 613 -14.97 -15.68 2.68
CA GLU A 613 -16.03 -16.38 3.42
C GLU A 613 -17.41 -16.11 2.76
N PRO A 614 -18.31 -17.11 2.62
CA PRO A 614 -19.54 -16.97 1.85
C PRO A 614 -20.46 -15.84 2.31
N GLY A 615 -20.63 -15.59 3.61
CA GLY A 615 -21.40 -14.48 4.15
C GLY A 615 -20.81 -13.13 3.77
N GLN A 616 -19.49 -12.97 3.92
CA GLN A 616 -18.75 -11.80 3.44
C GLN A 616 -18.89 -11.61 1.92
N HIS A 617 -18.84 -12.69 1.13
CA HIS A 617 -19.07 -12.63 -0.31
C HIS A 617 -20.43 -12.02 -0.64
N VAL A 618 -21.49 -12.48 0.04
CA VAL A 618 -22.86 -12.01 -0.18
C VAL A 618 -22.98 -10.53 0.13
N ILE A 619 -22.46 -10.04 1.27
CA ILE A 619 -22.55 -8.62 1.61
C ILE A 619 -21.73 -7.73 0.66
N ILE A 620 -20.54 -8.17 0.24
CA ILE A 620 -19.68 -7.41 -0.69
C ILE A 620 -20.39 -7.27 -2.04
N GLN A 621 -20.94 -8.37 -2.57
CA GLN A 621 -21.68 -8.35 -3.82
C GLN A 621 -23.00 -7.58 -3.70
N TYR A 622 -23.66 -7.63 -2.55
CA TYR A 622 -24.83 -6.81 -2.25
C TYR A 622 -24.52 -5.31 -2.38
N VAL A 623 -23.50 -4.80 -1.67
CA VAL A 623 -23.15 -3.37 -1.73
C VAL A 623 -22.57 -2.96 -3.09
N ARG A 624 -21.86 -3.87 -3.79
CA ARG A 624 -21.43 -3.67 -5.18
C ARG A 624 -22.63 -3.51 -6.11
N GLY A 625 -23.61 -4.39 -5.97
CA GLY A 625 -24.84 -4.36 -6.75
C GLY A 625 -25.62 -3.07 -6.49
N HIS A 626 -25.71 -2.66 -5.23
CA HIS A 626 -26.41 -1.43 -4.85
C HIS A 626 -25.74 -0.17 -5.40
N LEU A 627 -24.42 -0.09 -5.32
CA LEU A 627 -23.67 1.03 -5.92
C LEU A 627 -23.84 1.07 -7.45
N ALA A 628 -23.75 -0.09 -8.12
CA ALA A 628 -23.96 -0.19 -9.57
C ALA A 628 -25.39 0.23 -9.96
N PHE A 629 -26.38 -0.15 -9.15
CA PHE A 629 -27.78 0.28 -9.32
C PHE A 629 -27.91 1.80 -9.21
N SER A 630 -27.32 2.44 -8.20
CA SER A 630 -27.32 3.91 -8.05
C SER A 630 -26.64 4.65 -9.20
N GLU A 631 -25.67 4.03 -9.87
CA GLU A 631 -24.96 4.58 -11.03
C GLU A 631 -25.67 4.32 -12.36
N GLY A 632 -26.80 3.59 -12.36
CA GLY A 632 -27.53 3.19 -13.57
C GLY A 632 -26.89 2.05 -14.35
N ARG A 633 -25.87 1.39 -13.80
CA ARG A 633 -25.24 0.18 -14.39
C ARG A 633 -26.03 -1.07 -14.02
N LEU A 634 -27.25 -1.16 -14.54
CA LEU A 634 -28.23 -2.19 -14.13
C LEU A 634 -27.75 -3.62 -14.37
N GLN A 635 -27.04 -3.89 -15.48
CA GLN A 635 -26.53 -5.23 -15.74
C GLN A 635 -25.45 -5.64 -14.71
N ASP A 636 -24.50 -4.74 -14.42
CA ASP A 636 -23.48 -5.01 -13.41
C ASP A 636 -24.09 -5.21 -12.01
N ALA A 637 -25.19 -4.51 -11.73
CA ALA A 637 -25.95 -4.69 -10.49
C ALA A 637 -26.61 -6.07 -10.41
N ILE A 638 -27.29 -6.49 -11.50
CA ILE A 638 -27.92 -7.80 -11.61
C ILE A 638 -26.88 -8.91 -11.46
N ASP A 639 -25.77 -8.84 -12.19
CA ASP A 639 -24.72 -9.86 -12.16
C ASP A 639 -24.15 -10.04 -10.73
N ALA A 640 -23.89 -8.94 -10.03
CA ALA A 640 -23.40 -8.98 -8.65
C ALA A 640 -24.44 -9.60 -7.69
N LEU A 641 -25.71 -9.22 -7.80
CA LEU A 641 -26.77 -9.69 -6.90
C LEU A 641 -27.19 -11.14 -7.18
N GLU A 642 -27.08 -11.61 -8.42
CA GLU A 642 -27.25 -13.01 -8.77
C GLU A 642 -26.13 -13.86 -8.20
N ASP A 643 -24.88 -13.40 -8.27
CA ASP A 643 -23.73 -14.06 -7.64
C ASP A 643 -23.88 -14.13 -6.11
N ALA A 644 -24.33 -13.03 -5.48
CA ALA A 644 -24.67 -12.99 -4.05
C ALA A 644 -25.75 -14.04 -3.71
N SER A 645 -26.86 -14.04 -4.45
CA SER A 645 -27.99 -14.94 -4.23
C SER A 645 -27.63 -16.41 -4.45
N GLN A 646 -26.79 -16.69 -5.46
CA GLN A 646 -26.30 -18.03 -5.76
C GLN A 646 -25.38 -18.54 -4.64
N THR A 647 -24.48 -17.69 -4.15
CA THR A 647 -23.55 -18.04 -3.06
C THR A 647 -24.31 -18.31 -1.76
N ALA A 648 -25.26 -17.43 -1.41
CA ALA A 648 -26.13 -17.60 -0.23
C ALA A 648 -26.87 -18.95 -0.26
N ARG A 649 -27.36 -19.38 -1.44
CA ARG A 649 -28.07 -20.65 -1.60
C ARG A 649 -27.13 -21.86 -1.57
N LYS A 650 -26.00 -21.81 -2.27
CA LYS A 650 -25.09 -22.96 -2.44
C LYS A 650 -24.24 -23.24 -1.20
N ARG A 651 -23.95 -22.22 -0.40
CA ARG A 651 -23.03 -22.31 0.75
C ARG A 651 -23.69 -21.89 2.07
N ARG A 652 -25.01 -22.08 2.18
CA ARG A 652 -25.80 -21.68 3.36
C ARG A 652 -25.19 -22.18 4.68
N GLU A 653 -24.76 -23.44 4.71
CA GLU A 653 -24.17 -24.11 5.89
C GLU A 653 -22.76 -23.60 6.27
N GLN A 654 -22.22 -22.62 5.55
CA GLN A 654 -20.93 -21.99 5.83
C GLN A 654 -21.08 -20.54 6.29
N ILE A 655 -22.31 -20.00 6.29
CA ILE A 655 -22.58 -18.60 6.59
C ILE A 655 -22.87 -18.46 8.09
N VAL A 656 -22.11 -17.59 8.76
CA VAL A 656 -22.16 -17.40 10.23
C VAL A 656 -23.27 -16.44 10.68
N PHE A 657 -23.80 -15.61 9.78
CA PHE A 657 -24.80 -14.59 10.08
C PHE A 657 -25.79 -14.46 8.92
N GLU A 658 -27.03 -14.04 9.19
CA GLU A 658 -28.00 -13.81 8.13
C GLU A 658 -27.59 -12.59 7.28
N PRO A 659 -27.28 -12.75 5.97
CA PRO A 659 -26.82 -11.64 5.14
C PRO A 659 -27.99 -10.82 4.58
N PRO A 660 -27.73 -9.60 4.07
CA PRO A 660 -28.75 -8.77 3.43
C PRO A 660 -29.53 -9.49 2.32
N ALA A 661 -30.81 -9.15 2.17
CA ALA A 661 -31.73 -9.79 1.24
C ALA A 661 -31.41 -9.41 -0.22
N SER A 662 -30.38 -10.03 -0.81
CA SER A 662 -29.88 -9.74 -2.16
C SER A 662 -30.96 -9.90 -3.24
N THR A 663 -31.87 -10.87 -3.07
CA THR A 663 -33.02 -11.06 -3.98
C THR A 663 -34.00 -9.89 -3.98
N ALA A 664 -34.10 -9.14 -2.88
CA ALA A 664 -34.97 -7.97 -2.78
C ALA A 664 -34.45 -6.82 -3.67
N LEU A 665 -33.15 -6.54 -3.58
CA LEU A 665 -32.49 -5.56 -4.43
C LEU A 665 -32.40 -6.02 -5.90
N LEU A 666 -32.22 -7.33 -6.15
CA LEU A 666 -32.27 -7.89 -7.49
C LEU A 666 -33.65 -7.68 -8.15
N ALA A 667 -34.74 -7.86 -7.40
CA ALA A 667 -36.08 -7.55 -7.89
C ALA A 667 -36.24 -6.06 -8.25
N ARG A 668 -35.68 -5.14 -7.45
CA ARG A 668 -35.64 -3.71 -7.80
C ARG A 668 -34.87 -3.43 -9.08
N CYS A 669 -33.75 -4.12 -9.31
CA CYS A 669 -32.99 -4.00 -10.58
C CYS A 669 -33.82 -4.48 -11.78
N TYR A 670 -34.57 -5.58 -11.63
CA TYR A 670 -35.49 -6.07 -12.67
C TYR A 670 -36.65 -5.10 -12.95
N LEU A 671 -37.21 -4.47 -11.92
CA LEU A 671 -38.23 -3.42 -12.07
C LEU A 671 -37.68 -2.21 -12.83
N ALA A 672 -36.50 -1.70 -12.44
CA ALA A 672 -35.85 -0.59 -13.12
C ALA A 672 -35.48 -0.91 -14.59
N SER A 673 -35.26 -2.19 -14.89
CA SER A 673 -35.01 -2.68 -16.25
C SER A 673 -36.30 -2.92 -17.05
N GLY A 674 -37.49 -2.63 -16.51
CA GLY A 674 -38.78 -2.83 -17.19
C GLY A 674 -39.28 -4.27 -17.24
N HIS A 675 -38.84 -5.14 -16.33
CA HIS A 675 -39.18 -6.58 -16.31
C HIS A 675 -39.89 -6.99 -15.00
N PRO A 676 -41.14 -6.55 -14.73
CA PRO A 676 -41.84 -6.82 -13.48
C PRO A 676 -42.13 -8.31 -13.25
N GLU A 677 -42.35 -9.09 -14.32
CA GLU A 677 -42.55 -10.54 -14.21
C GLU A 677 -41.28 -11.28 -13.76
N LYS A 678 -40.10 -10.82 -14.22
CA LYS A 678 -38.81 -11.35 -13.73
C LYS A 678 -38.59 -10.99 -12.27
N ALA A 679 -38.93 -9.75 -11.89
CA ALA A 679 -38.87 -9.32 -10.50
C ALA A 679 -39.76 -10.17 -9.59
N ARG A 680 -40.98 -10.50 -10.04
CA ARG A 680 -41.90 -11.40 -9.31
C ARG A 680 -41.34 -12.81 -9.19
N ALA A 681 -40.88 -13.39 -10.30
CA ALA A 681 -40.29 -14.74 -10.30
C ALA A 681 -39.05 -14.84 -9.39
N CYS A 682 -38.22 -13.79 -9.36
CA CYS A 682 -37.08 -13.70 -8.46
C CYS A 682 -37.51 -13.79 -6.98
N LEU A 683 -38.53 -13.03 -6.58
CA LEU A 683 -39.05 -13.07 -5.21
C LEU A 683 -39.79 -14.37 -4.88
N ASP A 684 -40.52 -14.96 -5.83
CA ASP A 684 -41.24 -16.22 -5.63
C ASP A 684 -40.28 -17.41 -5.48
N SER A 685 -39.11 -17.38 -6.13
CA SER A 685 -38.06 -18.39 -5.97
C SER A 685 -37.48 -18.47 -4.55
N ARG A 686 -37.85 -17.52 -3.68
CA ARG A 686 -37.47 -17.39 -2.27
C ARG A 686 -38.50 -17.99 -1.31
N ALA A 687 -39.59 -18.60 -1.78
CA ALA A 687 -40.68 -19.08 -0.91
C ALA A 687 -40.22 -20.06 0.20
N ASP A 688 -39.04 -20.68 0.05
CA ASP A 688 -38.44 -21.60 1.02
C ASP A 688 -37.44 -20.95 2.00
N THR A 689 -37.14 -19.65 1.88
CA THR A 689 -36.19 -18.94 2.75
C THR A 689 -36.93 -18.10 3.79
N GLU A 690 -36.94 -18.58 5.04
CA GLU A 690 -37.45 -17.83 6.19
C GLU A 690 -36.35 -16.89 6.70
N PHE A 691 -36.66 -15.58 6.77
CA PHE A 691 -35.76 -14.59 7.36
C PHE A 691 -36.03 -14.51 8.86
N THR A 692 -34.98 -14.63 9.67
CA THR A 692 -35.07 -14.46 11.13
C THR A 692 -34.94 -13.00 11.52
N ASN A 693 -34.15 -12.23 10.78
CA ASN A 693 -33.92 -10.81 11.01
C ASN A 693 -35.07 -9.97 10.40
N PRO A 694 -35.78 -9.17 11.21
CA PRO A 694 -36.83 -8.26 10.77
C PRO A 694 -36.39 -7.30 9.66
N LEU A 695 -35.14 -6.80 9.67
CA LEU A 695 -34.65 -5.90 8.62
C LEU A 695 -34.66 -6.58 7.25
N HIS A 696 -34.21 -7.84 7.17
CA HIS A 696 -34.17 -8.57 5.91
C HIS A 696 -35.57 -8.98 5.44
N LEU A 697 -36.46 -9.31 6.38
CA LEU A 697 -37.88 -9.55 6.11
C LEU A 697 -38.56 -8.29 5.56
N GLU A 698 -38.38 -7.15 6.21
CA GLU A 698 -38.91 -5.84 5.79
C GLU A 698 -38.43 -5.50 4.38
N GLN A 699 -37.12 -5.49 4.14
CA GLN A 699 -36.53 -5.20 2.84
C GLN A 699 -37.14 -6.05 1.72
N SER A 700 -37.31 -7.34 2.00
CA SER A 700 -37.95 -8.30 1.12
C SER A 700 -39.40 -7.99 0.82
N ARG A 701 -40.19 -7.68 1.85
CA ARG A 701 -41.63 -7.42 1.72
C ARG A 701 -41.91 -6.07 1.08
N ILE A 702 -41.08 -5.07 1.34
CA ILE A 702 -41.15 -3.76 0.65
C ILE A 702 -40.89 -3.96 -0.85
N SER A 703 -39.89 -4.77 -1.21
CA SER A 703 -39.61 -5.08 -2.62
C SER A 703 -40.74 -5.88 -3.28
N GLU A 704 -41.39 -6.80 -2.53
CA GLU A 704 -42.60 -7.47 -2.99
C GLU A 704 -43.75 -6.48 -3.26
N ALA A 705 -43.94 -5.50 -2.37
CA ALA A 705 -44.94 -4.45 -2.54
C ALA A 705 -44.63 -3.57 -3.78
N ARG A 706 -43.38 -3.21 -4.03
CA ARG A 706 -42.95 -2.50 -5.25
C ARG A 706 -43.32 -3.28 -6.52
N VAL A 707 -43.07 -4.58 -6.52
CA VAL A 707 -43.45 -5.45 -7.65
C VAL A 707 -44.97 -5.49 -7.85
N LEU A 708 -45.75 -5.56 -6.78
CA LEU A 708 -47.22 -5.56 -6.86
C LEU A 708 -47.78 -4.23 -7.38
N VAL A 709 -47.21 -3.09 -6.96
CA VAL A 709 -47.57 -1.76 -7.51
C VAL A 709 -47.27 -1.70 -9.01
N ALA A 710 -46.10 -2.21 -9.44
CA ALA A 710 -45.74 -2.26 -10.85
C ALA A 710 -46.63 -3.20 -11.69
N LEU A 711 -47.14 -4.28 -11.09
CA LEU A 711 -48.09 -5.22 -11.69
C LEU A 711 -49.57 -4.78 -11.57
N ASP A 712 -49.81 -3.53 -11.17
CA ASP A 712 -51.14 -2.94 -11.04
C ASP A 712 -52.05 -3.65 -10.02
N ARG A 713 -51.46 -4.05 -8.88
CA ARG A 713 -52.15 -4.64 -7.73
C ARG A 713 -51.91 -3.83 -6.44
N PRO A 714 -52.27 -2.54 -6.41
CA PRO A 714 -51.96 -1.66 -5.27
C PRO A 714 -52.64 -2.11 -3.97
N GLU A 715 -53.80 -2.77 -3.99
CA GLU A 715 -54.49 -3.25 -2.79
C GLU A 715 -53.63 -4.26 -2.02
N ARG A 716 -53.04 -5.21 -2.74
CA ARG A 716 -52.21 -6.25 -2.14
C ARG A 716 -50.87 -5.68 -1.64
N ALA A 717 -50.35 -4.65 -2.30
CA ALA A 717 -49.19 -3.92 -1.81
C ALA A 717 -49.49 -3.22 -0.48
N GLN A 718 -50.66 -2.57 -0.35
CA GLN A 718 -51.07 -1.91 0.90
C GLN A 718 -51.25 -2.89 2.06
N GLU A 719 -51.80 -4.08 1.81
CA GLU A 719 -51.92 -5.13 2.82
C GLU A 719 -50.54 -5.54 3.39
N ILE A 720 -49.52 -5.63 2.53
CA ILE A 720 -48.15 -5.92 2.96
C ILE A 720 -47.58 -4.73 3.74
N LEU A 721 -47.65 -3.52 3.18
CA LEU A 721 -47.01 -2.32 3.75
C LEU A 721 -47.64 -1.88 5.07
N SER A 722 -48.96 -1.97 5.20
CA SER A 722 -49.66 -1.65 6.46
C SER A 722 -49.25 -2.56 7.61
N ALA A 723 -48.94 -3.83 7.33
CA ALA A 723 -48.45 -4.77 8.34
C ALA A 723 -47.01 -4.46 8.79
N LEU A 724 -46.21 -3.78 7.96
CA LEU A 724 -44.81 -3.42 8.28
C LEU A 724 -44.67 -2.05 8.97
N LEU A 725 -45.62 -1.13 8.75
CA LEU A 725 -45.51 0.26 9.20
C LEU A 725 -45.28 0.38 10.71
N GLN A 726 -46.14 -0.25 11.53
CA GLN A 726 -46.03 -0.18 12.99
C GLN A 726 -44.77 -0.88 13.54
N PRO A 727 -44.42 -2.10 13.11
CA PRO A 727 -43.16 -2.72 13.52
C PRO A 727 -41.92 -1.89 13.20
N ALA A 728 -41.82 -1.37 11.96
CA ALA A 728 -40.67 -0.57 11.54
C ALA A 728 -40.52 0.72 12.36
N GLU A 729 -41.64 1.38 12.66
CA GLU A 729 -41.65 2.59 13.51
C GLU A 729 -41.30 2.27 14.96
N ARG A 730 -41.89 1.23 15.55
CA ARG A 730 -41.64 0.83 16.95
C ARG A 730 -40.17 0.48 17.20
N ASN A 731 -39.52 -0.14 16.20
CA ASN A 731 -38.14 -0.58 16.31
C ASN A 731 -37.14 0.44 15.74
N ALA A 732 -37.60 1.63 15.36
CA ALA A 732 -36.79 2.70 14.77
C ALA A 732 -35.98 2.26 13.53
N HIS A 733 -36.55 1.39 12.68
CA HIS A 733 -35.96 1.00 11.39
C HIS A 733 -36.17 2.10 10.35
N ASN A 734 -35.72 3.33 10.63
CA ASN A 734 -36.15 4.52 9.90
C ASN A 734 -35.83 4.47 8.40
N ARG A 735 -34.74 3.79 8.01
CA ARG A 735 -34.43 3.53 6.59
C ARG A 735 -35.58 2.82 5.88
N HIS A 736 -36.02 1.69 6.42
CA HIS A 736 -37.13 0.92 5.86
C HIS A 736 -38.47 1.63 6.05
N LEU A 737 -38.66 2.38 7.15
CA LEU A 737 -39.87 3.18 7.34
C LEU A 737 -40.06 4.20 6.21
N VAL A 738 -38.98 4.89 5.80
CA VAL A 738 -39.01 5.79 4.63
C VAL A 738 -39.39 5.03 3.36
N GLU A 739 -38.77 3.87 3.08
CA GLU A 739 -39.13 3.06 1.91
C GLU A 739 -40.59 2.56 1.96
N ILE A 740 -41.09 2.15 3.12
CA ILE A 740 -42.49 1.74 3.31
C ILE A 740 -43.42 2.90 2.95
N LEU A 741 -43.16 4.10 3.49
CA LEU A 741 -43.98 5.29 3.25
C LEU A 741 -43.98 5.70 1.78
N LEU A 742 -42.83 5.62 1.11
CA LEU A 742 -42.67 5.89 -0.32
C LEU A 742 -43.54 4.97 -1.18
N VAL A 743 -43.39 3.65 -1.01
CA VAL A 743 -44.12 2.65 -1.81
C VAL A 743 -45.62 2.64 -1.46
N TYR A 744 -45.97 2.92 -0.20
CA TYR A 744 -47.37 3.04 0.22
C TYR A 744 -48.01 4.30 -0.40
N GLY A 745 -47.31 5.43 -0.39
CA GLY A 745 -47.75 6.64 -1.06
C GLY A 745 -48.04 6.41 -2.55
N GLU A 746 -47.16 5.70 -3.26
CA GLU A 746 -47.38 5.33 -4.67
C GLU A 746 -48.62 4.42 -4.86
N ALA A 747 -48.78 3.40 -4.01
CA ALA A 747 -49.92 2.49 -4.05
C ALA A 747 -51.26 3.22 -3.81
N LEU A 748 -51.28 4.22 -2.92
CA LEU A 748 -52.45 5.06 -2.66
C LEU A 748 -52.77 5.99 -3.84
N ALA A 749 -51.75 6.57 -4.47
CA ALA A 749 -51.92 7.41 -5.65
C ALA A 749 -52.53 6.63 -6.83
N LYS A 750 -52.11 5.38 -7.04
CA LYS A 750 -52.72 4.49 -8.05
C LYS A 750 -54.21 4.19 -7.82
N GLN A 751 -54.69 4.34 -6.59
CA GLN A 751 -56.11 4.20 -6.25
C GLN A 751 -56.84 5.55 -6.19
N GLU A 752 -56.24 6.62 -6.75
CA GLU A 752 -56.79 7.98 -6.74
C GLU A 752 -56.96 8.59 -5.32
N ARG A 753 -56.37 7.99 -4.29
CA ARG A 753 -56.38 8.47 -2.89
C ARG A 753 -55.28 9.50 -2.63
N THR A 754 -55.30 10.57 -3.42
CA THR A 754 -54.22 11.58 -3.49
C THR A 754 -53.88 12.21 -2.14
N GLY A 755 -54.89 12.60 -1.34
CA GLY A 755 -54.63 13.24 -0.04
C GLY A 755 -53.93 12.34 0.97
N GLU A 756 -54.21 11.03 0.97
CA GLU A 756 -53.52 10.06 1.83
C GLU A 756 -52.12 9.73 1.30
N SER A 757 -51.95 9.71 -0.03
CA SER A 757 -50.65 9.58 -0.68
C SER A 757 -49.72 10.74 -0.27
N GLU A 758 -50.19 11.98 -0.39
CA GLU A 758 -49.41 13.18 -0.02
C GLU A 758 -48.98 13.17 1.46
N GLN A 759 -49.85 12.70 2.37
CA GLN A 759 -49.51 12.56 3.78
C GLN A 759 -48.37 11.56 4.01
N MET A 760 -48.42 10.38 3.37
CA MET A 760 -47.37 9.37 3.48
C MET A 760 -46.04 9.86 2.92
N LEU A 761 -46.06 10.50 1.76
CA LEU A 761 -44.85 11.02 1.11
C LEU A 761 -44.25 12.21 1.85
N THR A 762 -45.08 13.09 2.43
CA THR A 762 -44.60 14.19 3.28
C THR A 762 -43.89 13.66 4.52
N ARG A 763 -44.47 12.67 5.19
CA ARG A 763 -43.82 12.01 6.32
C ARG A 763 -42.50 11.33 5.95
N ALA A 764 -42.43 10.75 4.74
CA ALA A 764 -41.18 10.16 4.24
C ALA A 764 -40.08 11.22 4.07
N ILE A 765 -40.43 12.39 3.54
CA ILE A 765 -39.52 13.55 3.39
C ILE A 765 -39.03 14.03 4.75
N GLU A 766 -39.91 14.21 5.73
CA GLU A 766 -39.55 14.65 7.08
C GLU A 766 -38.50 13.73 7.70
N LEU A 767 -38.79 12.42 7.78
CA LEU A 767 -37.89 11.42 8.36
C LEU A 767 -36.55 11.34 7.63
N ALA A 768 -36.59 11.39 6.29
CA ALA A 768 -35.37 11.27 5.50
C ALA A 768 -34.50 12.54 5.53
N SER A 769 -35.12 13.71 5.68
CA SER A 769 -34.40 14.98 5.82
C SER A 769 -33.64 15.06 7.14
N GLU A 770 -34.21 14.51 8.22
CA GLU A 770 -33.56 14.41 9.52
C GLU A 770 -32.40 13.40 9.49
N ALA A 771 -32.61 12.23 8.88
CA ALA A 771 -31.58 11.18 8.78
C ALA A 771 -30.52 11.43 7.68
N GLY A 772 -30.82 12.29 6.70
CA GLY A 772 -29.93 12.59 5.57
C GLY A 772 -29.95 11.56 4.43
N PHE A 773 -31.03 10.80 4.24
CA PHE A 773 -31.16 9.84 3.14
C PHE A 773 -31.54 10.52 1.82
N LEU A 774 -30.63 10.59 0.84
CA LEU A 774 -30.94 11.20 -0.47
C LEU A 774 -31.34 10.16 -1.52
N ARG A 775 -30.59 9.05 -1.62
CA ARG A 775 -30.75 8.09 -2.72
C ARG A 775 -32.04 7.28 -2.66
N LEU A 776 -32.61 7.09 -1.47
CA LEU A 776 -33.91 6.44 -1.31
C LEU A 776 -35.00 7.03 -2.22
N PHE A 777 -34.98 8.34 -2.51
CA PHE A 777 -35.98 9.00 -3.38
C PHE A 777 -35.60 8.92 -4.86
N ALA A 778 -34.32 9.09 -5.18
CA ALA A 778 -33.84 9.12 -6.57
C ALA A 778 -33.84 7.73 -7.25
N GLU A 779 -34.05 6.67 -6.47
CA GLU A 779 -34.01 5.30 -6.97
C GLU A 779 -35.40 4.69 -7.15
N GLU A 780 -36.47 5.47 -6.94
CA GLU A 780 -37.86 5.00 -7.08
C GLU A 780 -38.40 5.06 -8.51
N SER A 781 -39.62 4.57 -8.71
CA SER A 781 -40.31 4.51 -10.01
C SER A 781 -40.51 5.90 -10.64
N PRO A 782 -40.62 5.99 -11.98
CA PRO A 782 -40.93 7.26 -12.66
C PRO A 782 -42.23 7.92 -12.15
N ASP A 783 -43.24 7.11 -11.83
CA ASP A 783 -44.53 7.59 -11.31
C ASP A 783 -44.37 8.21 -9.92
N LEU A 784 -43.65 7.54 -9.02
CA LEU A 784 -43.37 8.07 -7.68
C LEU A 784 -42.47 9.32 -7.74
N ARG A 785 -41.49 9.37 -8.64
CA ARG A 785 -40.69 10.60 -8.85
C ARG A 785 -41.55 11.78 -9.28
N ALA A 786 -42.53 11.55 -10.17
CA ALA A 786 -43.45 12.60 -10.61
C ALA A 786 -44.33 13.10 -9.45
N LEU A 787 -44.82 12.20 -8.59
CA LEU A 787 -45.55 12.56 -7.37
C LEU A 787 -44.67 13.40 -6.42
N LEU A 788 -43.45 12.94 -6.14
CA LEU A 788 -42.50 13.64 -5.26
C LEU A 788 -42.18 15.07 -5.73
N LEU A 789 -42.00 15.27 -7.04
CA LEU A 789 -41.74 16.60 -7.63
C LEU A 789 -42.94 17.56 -7.53
N GLY A 790 -44.16 17.03 -7.33
CA GLY A 790 -45.38 17.82 -7.14
C GLY A 790 -45.70 18.14 -5.68
N LEU A 791 -44.94 17.63 -4.71
CA LEU A 791 -45.22 17.82 -3.29
C LEU A 791 -44.70 19.16 -2.77
N PRO A 792 -45.56 19.96 -2.09
CA PRO A 792 -45.15 21.22 -1.46
C PRO A 792 -44.02 21.04 -0.44
N ALA A 793 -43.98 19.91 0.26
CA ALA A 793 -42.93 19.59 1.24
C ALA A 793 -41.53 19.59 0.62
N LEU A 794 -41.39 19.23 -0.66
CA LEU A 794 -40.10 19.25 -1.36
C LEU A 794 -39.73 20.65 -1.88
N ASP A 795 -40.69 21.56 -1.97
CA ASP A 795 -40.47 22.97 -2.35
C ASP A 795 -40.00 23.85 -1.17
N GLU A 796 -40.05 23.34 0.07
CA GLU A 796 -39.60 24.07 1.24
C GLU A 796 -38.09 24.41 1.19
N PRO A 797 -37.66 25.57 1.72
CA PRO A 797 -36.25 25.94 1.73
C PRO A 797 -35.39 24.98 2.57
N GLY A 798 -34.46 24.27 1.94
CA GLY A 798 -33.52 23.39 2.62
C GLY A 798 -32.46 22.83 1.67
N SER A 799 -31.23 22.66 2.16
CA SER A 799 -30.14 22.08 1.36
C SER A 799 -30.41 20.63 0.97
N TRP A 800 -31.05 19.87 1.87
CA TRP A 800 -31.49 18.49 1.61
C TRP A 800 -32.56 18.46 0.52
N ASN A 801 -33.65 19.23 0.66
CA ASN A 801 -34.77 19.27 -0.29
C ASN A 801 -34.28 19.68 -1.69
N ALA A 802 -33.43 20.71 -1.77
CA ALA A 802 -32.82 21.15 -3.01
C ALA A 802 -31.97 20.05 -3.68
N SER A 803 -31.23 19.27 -2.88
CA SER A 803 -30.39 18.17 -3.38
C SER A 803 -31.24 17.02 -3.92
N VAL A 804 -32.26 16.59 -3.19
CA VAL A 804 -33.20 15.55 -3.64
C VAL A 804 -33.93 15.98 -4.91
N ARG A 805 -34.48 17.20 -4.93
CA ARG A 805 -35.17 17.74 -6.11
C ARG A 805 -34.27 17.75 -7.34
N LYS A 806 -33.01 18.20 -7.19
CA LYS A 806 -32.03 18.17 -8.27
C LYS A 806 -31.82 16.76 -8.80
N MET A 807 -31.62 15.77 -7.92
CA MET A 807 -31.44 14.37 -8.31
C MET A 807 -32.64 13.80 -9.07
N LEU A 808 -33.86 14.12 -8.63
CA LEU A 808 -35.09 13.72 -9.31
C LEU A 808 -35.22 14.34 -10.71
N LEU A 809 -34.77 15.59 -10.89
CA LEU A 809 -34.81 16.30 -12.18
C LEU A 809 -33.72 15.82 -13.15
N ASP A 810 -32.49 15.59 -12.69
CA ASP A 810 -31.36 15.16 -13.53
C ASP A 810 -31.65 13.80 -14.20
N GLN A 811 -32.36 12.90 -13.52
CA GLN A 811 -32.75 11.60 -14.08
C GLN A 811 -33.87 11.71 -15.12
N ARG A 812 -34.72 12.74 -15.07
CA ARG A 812 -35.80 12.95 -16.05
C ARG A 812 -35.25 13.27 -17.44
N GLN A 813 -34.10 13.95 -17.52
CA GLN A 813 -33.43 14.29 -18.78
C GLN A 813 -32.77 13.08 -19.46
N SER A 814 -32.56 11.97 -18.74
CA SER A 814 -31.98 10.74 -19.30
C SER A 814 -33.03 9.78 -19.89
N GLY A 815 -34.32 10.00 -19.60
CA GLY A 815 -35.42 9.07 -19.93
C GLY A 815 -36.33 9.47 -21.10
N GLU A 816 -36.25 10.69 -21.61
CA GLU A 816 -37.05 11.14 -22.78
C GLU A 816 -36.34 10.80 -24.10
N GLY A 817 -36.51 9.55 -24.56
CA GLY A 817 -36.52 9.10 -25.95
C GLY A 817 -35.38 9.51 -26.90
N GLN A 818 -34.40 8.62 -27.09
CA GLN A 818 -33.80 8.44 -28.42
C GLN A 818 -34.53 7.27 -29.13
N PRO A 819 -35.28 7.50 -30.21
CA PRO A 819 -35.75 6.42 -31.05
C PRO A 819 -34.57 5.81 -31.81
N GLU A 820 -34.55 4.48 -31.89
CA GLU A 820 -33.65 3.72 -32.76
C GLU A 820 -33.67 4.30 -34.18
N ALA A 821 -32.56 4.91 -34.61
CA ALA A 821 -32.35 5.31 -36.00
C ALA A 821 -31.13 4.59 -36.56
N LYS A 822 -31.39 3.66 -37.49
CA LYS A 822 -30.41 3.06 -38.38
C LYS A 822 -29.64 4.14 -39.17
N PRO A 823 -28.38 3.88 -39.55
CA PRO A 823 -27.49 4.90 -40.09
C PRO A 823 -27.74 5.15 -41.58
N SER A 824 -28.00 6.40 -41.97
CA SER A 824 -27.90 6.82 -43.37
C SER A 824 -27.78 8.35 -43.54
N ALA A 825 -26.55 8.75 -43.84
CA ALA A 825 -26.13 9.70 -44.87
C ALA A 825 -26.73 11.14 -44.97
N ILE A 826 -25.82 12.08 -44.64
CA ILE A 826 -25.40 13.28 -45.39
C ILE A 826 -26.35 14.49 -45.54
N SER A 827 -25.77 15.65 -45.16
CA SER A 827 -26.06 17.05 -45.57
C SER A 827 -27.36 17.67 -45.06
N GLY A 828 -27.42 18.92 -44.61
CA GLY A 828 -26.44 20.00 -44.49
C GLY A 828 -27.15 21.21 -43.88
N GLU A 829 -26.36 22.12 -43.32
CA GLU A 829 -26.70 23.50 -42.98
C GLU A 829 -27.80 23.78 -41.94
N ARG A 830 -27.34 24.18 -40.75
CA ARG A 830 -27.72 25.42 -40.04
C ARG A 830 -26.67 25.59 -38.94
N GLY A 831 -25.88 26.65 -38.98
CA GLY A 831 -26.31 27.92 -38.43
C GLY A 831 -25.33 28.22 -37.30
N ARG A 832 -24.31 29.01 -37.64
CA ARG A 832 -23.20 29.39 -36.78
C ARG A 832 -23.68 29.94 -35.43
N THR A 833 -23.41 29.20 -34.37
CA THR A 833 -22.98 29.76 -33.09
C THR A 833 -21.58 29.23 -32.84
N THR A 834 -20.62 30.14 -32.81
CA THR A 834 -19.19 29.91 -32.67
C THR A 834 -18.87 29.16 -31.37
N LEU A 835 -18.71 27.84 -31.47
CA LEU A 835 -17.94 27.04 -30.50
C LEU A 835 -16.48 27.13 -30.92
N ASN A 836 -15.72 27.91 -30.17
CA ASN A 836 -14.27 27.97 -30.28
C ASN A 836 -13.66 26.60 -29.96
N ALA A 837 -12.56 26.29 -30.65
CA ALA A 837 -11.82 25.04 -30.61
C ALA A 837 -11.67 24.46 -29.19
N GLU A 838 -12.14 23.22 -29.02
CA GLU A 838 -11.96 22.40 -27.83
C GLU A 838 -10.48 22.12 -27.60
N THR A 839 -9.84 22.97 -26.81
CA THR A 839 -8.60 22.65 -26.12
C THR A 839 -8.89 21.60 -25.05
N LEU A 840 -8.04 20.58 -24.94
CA LEU A 840 -8.06 19.60 -23.86
C LEU A 840 -8.22 20.31 -22.50
N PRO A 841 -9.07 19.80 -21.58
CA PRO A 841 -9.23 20.38 -20.24
C PRO A 841 -7.91 20.40 -19.44
N GLU A 842 -6.98 19.49 -19.76
CA GLU A 842 -5.59 19.54 -19.32
C GLU A 842 -4.64 19.11 -20.46
N PRO A 843 -3.48 19.76 -20.63
CA PRO A 843 -2.49 19.32 -21.62
C PRO A 843 -1.98 17.90 -21.28
N LEU A 844 -1.80 17.08 -22.31
CA LEU A 844 -1.17 15.77 -22.16
C LEU A 844 0.29 15.96 -21.75
N SER A 845 0.72 15.20 -20.75
CA SER A 845 2.13 15.11 -20.37
C SER A 845 2.94 14.45 -21.49
N GLN A 846 4.25 14.70 -21.49
CA GLN A 846 5.16 14.11 -22.47
C GLN A 846 5.12 12.57 -22.47
N ARG A 847 4.92 11.96 -21.30
CA ARG A 847 4.75 10.50 -21.14
C ARG A 847 3.41 10.00 -21.68
N GLU A 848 2.33 10.76 -21.55
CA GLU A 848 1.03 10.42 -22.13
C GLU A 848 1.04 10.55 -23.66
N LEU A 849 1.76 11.53 -24.22
CA LEU A 849 1.99 11.67 -25.67
C LEU A 849 2.83 10.51 -26.22
N GLU A 850 3.85 10.09 -25.50
CA GLU A 850 4.69 8.93 -25.85
C GLU A 850 3.89 7.62 -25.82
N VAL A 851 3.08 7.40 -24.78
CA VAL A 851 2.11 6.30 -24.72
C VAL A 851 1.14 6.36 -25.90
N LEU A 852 0.58 7.52 -26.21
CA LEU A 852 -0.36 7.71 -27.31
C LEU A 852 0.27 7.38 -28.68
N ALA A 853 1.53 7.77 -28.91
CA ALA A 853 2.28 7.43 -30.11
C ALA A 853 2.57 5.92 -30.23
N LEU A 854 2.95 5.26 -29.12
CA LEU A 854 3.18 3.82 -29.11
C LEU A 854 1.86 3.03 -29.24
N ILE A 855 0.75 3.57 -28.72
CA ILE A 855 -0.59 3.03 -28.95
C ILE A 855 -0.95 3.10 -30.44
N HIS A 856 -0.65 4.24 -31.07
CA HIS A 856 -0.87 4.47 -32.50
C HIS A 856 -0.04 3.53 -33.38
N ALA A 857 1.20 3.23 -32.98
CA ALA A 857 2.07 2.25 -33.64
C ALA A 857 1.65 0.78 -33.42
N GLY A 858 0.54 0.51 -32.71
CA GLY A 858 -0.02 -0.83 -32.55
C GLY A 858 0.53 -1.66 -31.39
N HIS A 859 1.37 -1.08 -30.51
CA HIS A 859 2.04 -1.83 -29.45
C HIS A 859 1.11 -2.26 -28.31
N ALA A 860 1.21 -3.51 -27.88
CA ALA A 860 0.49 -3.99 -26.69
C ALA A 860 1.03 -3.33 -25.42
N ASN A 861 0.25 -3.25 -24.33
CA ASN A 861 0.65 -2.52 -23.12
C ASN A 861 1.98 -3.02 -22.50
N LYS A 862 2.31 -4.32 -22.64
CA LYS A 862 3.60 -4.88 -22.22
C LYS A 862 4.76 -4.40 -23.10
N GLU A 863 4.53 -4.22 -24.40
CA GLU A 863 5.52 -3.70 -25.34
C GLU A 863 5.72 -2.19 -25.18
N ILE A 864 4.65 -1.44 -24.89
CA ILE A 864 4.73 -0.02 -24.52
C ILE A 864 5.57 0.14 -23.25
N ALA A 865 5.35 -0.72 -22.25
CA ALA A 865 6.10 -0.74 -21.00
C ALA A 865 7.59 -1.00 -21.24
N ALA A 866 7.92 -2.00 -22.06
CA ALA A 866 9.29 -2.30 -22.46
C ALA A 866 9.93 -1.15 -23.27
N LYS A 867 9.20 -0.50 -24.18
CA LYS A 867 9.71 0.60 -25.00
C LYS A 867 9.90 1.91 -24.23
N MET A 868 9.12 2.13 -23.18
CA MET A 868 9.19 3.32 -22.33
C MET A 868 10.06 3.14 -21.08
N ASP A 869 10.64 1.95 -20.90
CA ASP A 869 11.43 1.52 -19.73
C ASP A 869 10.69 1.78 -18.40
N VAL A 870 9.43 1.33 -18.32
CA VAL A 870 8.57 1.46 -17.12
C VAL A 870 7.77 0.19 -16.88
N ALA A 871 7.38 -0.05 -15.63
CA ALA A 871 6.55 -1.21 -15.29
C ALA A 871 5.18 -1.17 -16.03
N PRO A 872 4.59 -2.34 -16.41
CA PRO A 872 3.28 -2.39 -17.06
C PRO A 872 2.15 -1.72 -16.27
N ALA A 873 2.26 -1.66 -14.94
CA ALA A 873 1.32 -0.93 -14.08
C ALA A 873 1.39 0.60 -14.30
N THR A 874 2.59 1.13 -14.52
CA THR A 874 2.83 2.55 -14.81
C THR A 874 2.29 2.95 -16.18
N VAL A 875 2.44 2.09 -17.20
CA VAL A 875 1.79 2.30 -18.50
C VAL A 875 0.28 2.27 -18.36
N LYS A 876 -0.30 1.34 -17.59
CA LYS A 876 -1.75 1.33 -17.32
C LYS A 876 -2.23 2.62 -16.65
N ALA A 877 -1.43 3.19 -15.73
CA ALA A 877 -1.74 4.47 -15.12
C ALA A 877 -1.71 5.62 -16.14
N HIS A 878 -0.69 5.68 -17.00
CA HIS A 878 -0.63 6.69 -18.08
C HIS A 878 -1.73 6.53 -19.12
N ILE A 879 -2.10 5.30 -19.48
CA ILE A 879 -3.24 5.02 -20.38
C ILE A 879 -4.55 5.49 -19.75
N ARG A 880 -4.76 5.20 -18.46
CA ARG A 880 -5.95 5.65 -17.72
C ARG A 880 -6.03 7.18 -17.67
N ASN A 881 -4.92 7.86 -17.42
CA ASN A 881 -4.88 9.31 -17.38
C ASN A 881 -5.05 9.93 -18.78
N LEU A 882 -4.41 9.36 -19.80
CA LEU A 882 -4.59 9.72 -21.22
C LEU A 882 -6.06 9.59 -21.64
N TYR A 883 -6.73 8.50 -21.27
CA TYR A 883 -8.14 8.26 -21.57
C TYR A 883 -9.06 9.22 -20.82
N GLY A 884 -8.76 9.50 -19.54
CA GLY A 884 -9.46 10.50 -18.76
C GLY A 884 -9.36 11.90 -19.36
N LYS A 885 -8.16 12.31 -19.81
CA LYS A 885 -7.93 13.62 -20.44
C LYS A 885 -8.53 13.74 -21.84
N LEU A 886 -8.60 12.64 -22.59
CA LEU A 886 -9.25 12.57 -23.89
C LEU A 886 -10.77 12.36 -23.80
N GLY A 887 -11.31 12.04 -22.61
CA GLY A 887 -12.74 11.78 -22.39
C GLY A 887 -13.25 10.48 -23.04
N VAL A 888 -12.41 9.45 -23.12
CA VAL A 888 -12.68 8.20 -23.87
C VAL A 888 -12.51 6.97 -22.98
N GLY A 889 -13.23 5.90 -23.28
CA GLY A 889 -13.16 4.65 -22.51
C GLY A 889 -12.30 3.57 -23.17
N ARG A 890 -12.07 3.67 -24.48
CA ARG A 890 -11.46 2.60 -25.27
C ARG A 890 -10.27 3.09 -26.08
N ARG A 891 -9.36 2.14 -26.36
CA ARG A 891 -8.11 2.36 -27.10
C ARG A 891 -8.32 2.91 -28.52
N THR A 892 -9.34 2.43 -29.22
CA THR A 892 -9.71 2.91 -30.56
C THR A 892 -10.32 4.30 -30.54
N GLU A 893 -11.11 4.62 -29.51
CA GLU A 893 -11.70 5.95 -29.29
C GLU A 893 -10.60 6.99 -28.98
N ALA A 894 -9.60 6.61 -28.18
CA ALA A 894 -8.45 7.48 -27.87
C ALA A 894 -7.65 7.86 -29.11
N LEU A 895 -7.44 6.92 -30.04
CA LEU A 895 -6.76 7.20 -31.32
C LEU A 895 -7.61 8.06 -32.26
N ALA A 896 -8.92 7.85 -32.31
CA ALA A 896 -9.84 8.68 -33.09
C ALA A 896 -9.85 10.12 -32.57
N ARG A 897 -10.00 10.29 -31.24
CA ARG A 897 -10.02 11.59 -30.59
C ARG A 897 -8.69 12.32 -30.68
N ALA A 898 -7.57 11.61 -30.57
CA ALA A 898 -6.24 12.18 -30.76
C ALA A 898 -5.97 12.67 -32.20
N ARG A 899 -6.57 12.03 -33.23
CA ARG A 899 -6.50 12.51 -34.62
C ARG A 899 -7.38 13.75 -34.84
N GLU A 900 -8.58 13.78 -34.27
CA GLU A 900 -9.45 14.97 -34.29
C GLU A 900 -8.79 16.20 -33.66
N LEU A 901 -7.98 15.99 -32.61
CA LEU A 901 -7.24 17.03 -31.89
C LEU A 901 -5.85 17.34 -32.50
N GLY A 902 -5.48 16.70 -33.61
CA GLY A 902 -4.20 16.94 -34.31
C GLY A 902 -2.94 16.48 -33.55
N LEU A 903 -3.09 15.60 -32.56
CA LEU A 903 -1.99 15.09 -31.71
C LEU A 903 -1.23 13.91 -32.35
N LEU A 904 -1.80 13.30 -33.39
CA LEU A 904 -1.19 12.23 -34.18
C LEU A 904 -1.30 12.62 -35.66
N GLN A 905 -0.18 12.58 -36.38
CA GLN A 905 -0.19 12.71 -37.84
C GLN A 905 -0.65 11.37 -38.46
N GLY A 906 -1.50 11.46 -39.48
CA GLY A 906 -2.20 10.33 -40.09
C GLY A 906 -1.30 9.36 -40.83
#